data_AF-A0A3B9Z252-F1
#
_entry.id   AF-A0A3B9Z252-F1
#
_cell.length_a   1.000
_cell.length_b   1.000
_cell.length_c   1.000
_cell.angle_alpha   90.00
_cell.angle_beta   90.00
_cell.angle_gamma   90.00
#
_symmetry.space_group_name_H-M   'P 1'
#
loop_
_entity.id
_entity.type
_entity.pdbx_description
1 polymer ?
#
loop_
_entity_poly.entity_id
_entity_poly.type
_entity_poly.pdbx_seq_one_letter_code
_entity_poly.pdbx_strand_id
1 'polypeptide(L)'
;MGLNLTAIVLAVYLMTGGGHGYSIDGAFAFEMAKTAFLDPDHQYFTRFKTAFARWGIGLPIIGQPFILAGAALGAVAPERDELTVDGHRFRVEEWPSVTAGKTETFPVPSSISPGSPVTTFKIISFLANTVAVPDGTTVAELRLVTATNTVAIPIRAGIETAEWAWDRPDIRGTVAHSRAPVAGHWIGQPRGNLYVASLPVPVPVAIDRWEITGSSGLGQAGAFSLRAVAIGTSKPPNIAPVAAGAPAPVTWHDARTGERFWSERQTGDFFAHLGFSVTNAVVTAATVWALHRITLNFGYRPMVALIVGAAFGLGTLAWPYAKYDFAEPTASLALALAVLAIHRIFPPNIGPSTKTPSPGGPTLIPPTPPPALVGFADPLSPRRNVRLMAYTTMLALIFAIGAKYTAILGGIAVITELLISSQPWRRDRRSDFFLFSGIVALPGVAVATAAIGVGLWSTGETPIVLTSDLSRLTSDWLSLPFWIGFRGLVFSSGKSLFLYAPWLLLAIPGSVLWVWRHRFSGSALTVVFPIVTILLYSMKLVWHGGSWGPRYLLMTVPWLTLATAPVIDILITRRFGRVVLSALATVSVAIQVIAIAKHPEQYPAMVRRHVVPTMTQFGAPYGGQDYWDAREGDRLVLALRDPDAETGRSRSLGYLWGLPDASVTITAHDSEAPILRDVNLSLYVIDWDRQGRTETMTITDAIDTRRIELDKGLDEGVWVRAVIRIDPANPVTVAVRQTGPDTAVVSAMAFDPISPGIAGSSREVRLDRHTRGEWPGTYGRDGYAFFGFRSFNIDQAKLPPYVKGYELRHVGDREHPTIHVEVPEDDLLDTAMLYAPPFSPILGNIWLLGADVFHLVIPSRPDFTQGVLLRPPWSWFGISAPLPPHPEYGLGLDFWPSMIWTSHASHTGVVVVSGIVLLGLQVVILTCTNQLLKALSEADIHQGAPGSEAKESEASIDQAGLGSEARA
;
A
#
# COMPACT_ATOMS: atom_id res chain seq x y z
N MET A 1 -32.50 5.56 6.08
CA MET A 1 -31.62 6.58 5.46
C MET A 1 -30.15 6.34 5.76
N GLY A 2 -29.62 6.69 6.95
CA GLY A 2 -28.18 6.55 7.25
C GLY A 2 -27.59 5.14 7.05
N LEU A 3 -28.29 4.09 7.50
CA LEU A 3 -27.85 2.69 7.28
C LEU A 3 -27.79 2.32 5.79
N ASN A 4 -28.75 2.78 4.98
CA ASN A 4 -28.77 2.53 3.54
C ASN A 4 -27.60 3.23 2.85
N LEU A 5 -27.29 4.47 3.24
CA LEU A 5 -26.11 5.19 2.72
C LEU A 5 -24.82 4.45 3.08
N THR A 6 -24.68 3.99 4.33
CA THR A 6 -23.51 3.21 4.75
C THR A 6 -23.38 1.89 4.00
N ALA A 7 -24.49 1.19 3.74
CA ALA A 7 -24.48 -0.03 2.94
C ALA A 7 -24.07 0.22 1.47
N ILE A 8 -24.54 1.32 0.87
CA ILE A 8 -24.12 1.75 -0.47
C ILE A 8 -22.61 2.01 -0.50
N VAL A 9 -22.12 2.83 0.43
CA VAL A 9 -20.70 3.20 0.48
C VAL A 9 -19.82 1.98 0.75
N LEU A 10 -20.22 1.09 1.67
CA LEU A 10 -19.50 -0.15 1.93
C LEU A 10 -19.45 -1.03 0.68
N ALA A 11 -20.57 -1.22 -0.02
CA ALA A 11 -20.61 -2.03 -1.24
C ALA A 11 -19.71 -1.44 -2.33
N VAL A 12 -19.71 -0.11 -2.50
CA VAL A 12 -18.79 0.60 -3.40
C VAL A 12 -17.33 0.33 -3.01
N TYR A 13 -16.98 0.48 -1.74
CA TYR A 13 -15.61 0.23 -1.25
C TYR A 13 -15.17 -1.22 -1.46
N LEU A 14 -16.04 -2.20 -1.21
CA LEU A 14 -15.75 -3.61 -1.42
C LEU A 14 -15.58 -3.96 -2.91
N MET A 15 -16.31 -3.29 -3.81
CA MET A 15 -16.13 -3.46 -5.26
C MET A 15 -14.81 -2.85 -5.76
N THR A 16 -14.37 -1.74 -5.14
CA THR A 16 -13.22 -0.96 -5.59
C THR A 16 -11.97 -1.16 -4.76
N GLY A 17 -11.97 -2.08 -3.78
CA GLY A 17 -10.79 -2.46 -3.00
C GLY A 17 -9.76 -3.14 -3.88
N GLY A 18 -8.48 -3.08 -3.50
CA GLY A 18 -7.38 -3.66 -4.29
C GLY A 18 -6.62 -4.78 -3.62
N GLY A 19 -7.09 -5.33 -2.49
CA GLY A 19 -6.71 -6.66 -2.00
C GLY A 19 -5.22 -6.94 -1.74
N HIS A 20 -4.39 -5.91 -1.60
CA HIS A 20 -2.97 -6.02 -1.26
C HIS A 20 -2.56 -4.85 -0.36
N GLY A 21 -1.41 -4.94 0.30
CA GLY A 21 -0.87 -3.85 1.12
C GLY A 21 -0.37 -2.68 0.27
N TYR A 22 -0.48 -1.45 0.79
CA TYR A 22 -0.12 -0.22 0.06
C TYR A 22 1.05 0.55 0.69
N SER A 23 1.50 0.15 1.86
CA SER A 23 2.50 0.88 2.62
C SER A 23 3.22 -0.02 3.61
N ILE A 24 4.39 0.43 4.08
CA ILE A 24 5.20 -0.32 5.04
C ILE A 24 4.49 -0.49 6.39
N ASP A 25 3.73 0.51 6.84
CA ASP A 25 2.93 0.45 8.06
C ASP A 25 1.68 -0.43 7.91
N GLY A 26 1.09 -0.49 6.71
CA GLY A 26 0.02 -1.44 6.40
C GLY A 26 0.52 -2.88 6.30
N ALA A 27 1.69 -3.10 5.70
CA ALA A 27 2.35 -4.40 5.67
C ALA A 27 2.70 -4.88 7.08
N PHE A 28 3.22 -3.98 7.93
CA PHE A 28 3.39 -4.26 9.35
C PHE A 28 2.07 -4.64 10.02
N ALA A 29 1.01 -3.89 9.77
CA ALA A 29 -0.28 -4.15 10.40
C ALA A 29 -0.85 -5.51 9.99
N PHE A 30 -0.73 -5.86 8.71
CA PHE A 30 -1.10 -7.17 8.18
C PHE A 30 -0.26 -8.29 8.79
N GLU A 31 1.06 -8.19 8.77
CA GLU A 31 1.95 -9.23 9.31
C GLU A 31 1.77 -9.40 10.82
N MET A 32 1.54 -8.30 11.55
CA MET A 32 1.16 -8.35 12.97
C MET A 32 -0.21 -9.00 13.20
N ALA A 33 -1.17 -8.77 12.31
CA ALA A 33 -2.46 -9.45 12.40
C ALA A 33 -2.31 -10.95 12.12
N LYS A 34 -1.53 -11.31 11.11
CA LYS A 34 -1.26 -12.69 10.70
C LYS A 34 -0.56 -13.47 11.80
N THR A 35 0.51 -12.91 12.34
CA THR A 35 1.32 -13.56 13.39
C THR A 35 0.55 -13.74 14.69
N ALA A 36 -0.58 -13.06 14.93
CA ALA A 36 -1.36 -13.28 16.15
C ALA A 36 -2.02 -14.67 16.23
N PHE A 37 -2.52 -15.21 15.11
CA PHE A 37 -3.25 -16.49 15.10
C PHE A 37 -2.89 -17.45 13.96
N LEU A 38 -2.27 -16.97 12.87
CA LEU A 38 -2.00 -17.75 11.66
C LEU A 38 -0.53 -18.19 11.54
N ASP A 39 0.39 -17.53 12.25
CA ASP A 39 1.80 -17.94 12.31
C ASP A 39 2.14 -18.43 13.74
N PRO A 40 2.35 -19.74 13.93
CA PRO A 40 2.57 -20.35 15.24
C PRO A 40 3.93 -20.01 15.85
N ASP A 41 4.92 -19.61 15.03
CA ASP A 41 6.27 -19.32 15.50
C ASP A 41 6.41 -17.88 16.01
N HIS A 42 5.42 -17.02 15.73
CA HIS A 42 5.37 -15.62 16.15
C HIS A 42 6.66 -14.83 15.85
N GLN A 43 7.39 -15.19 14.78
CA GLN A 43 8.73 -14.65 14.50
C GLN A 43 8.65 -13.15 14.19
N TYR A 44 7.66 -12.75 13.39
CA TYR A 44 7.46 -11.35 13.03
C TYR A 44 7.12 -10.50 14.25
N PHE A 45 6.23 -10.99 15.12
CA PHE A 45 5.92 -10.33 16.39
C PHE A 45 7.16 -10.12 17.26
N THR A 46 7.94 -11.18 17.45
CA THR A 46 9.13 -11.13 18.31
C THR A 46 10.15 -10.11 17.79
N ARG A 47 10.33 -10.05 16.47
CA ARG A 47 11.23 -9.10 15.81
C ARG A 47 10.74 -7.65 15.82
N PHE A 48 9.45 -7.42 15.66
CA PHE A 48 8.90 -6.08 15.38
C PHE A 48 7.94 -5.51 16.43
N LYS A 49 7.73 -6.18 17.59
CA LYS A 49 6.81 -5.70 18.66
C LYS A 49 7.08 -4.27 19.14
N THR A 50 8.32 -3.78 19.09
CA THR A 50 8.65 -2.41 19.47
C THR A 50 8.09 -1.36 18.50
N ALA A 51 7.83 -1.74 17.24
CA ALA A 51 7.26 -0.85 16.22
C ALA A 51 5.78 -0.49 16.47
N PHE A 52 5.09 -1.17 17.41
CA PHE A 52 3.76 -0.74 17.88
C PHE A 52 3.77 0.69 18.44
N ALA A 53 4.88 1.14 19.02
CA ALA A 53 5.03 2.52 19.48
C ALA A 53 4.94 3.55 18.32
N ARG A 54 5.32 3.14 17.10
CA ARG A 54 5.34 4.00 15.90
C ARG A 54 4.05 3.86 15.08
N TRP A 55 3.56 2.64 14.88
CA TRP A 55 2.49 2.35 13.92
C TRP A 55 1.16 1.92 14.56
N GLY A 56 1.14 1.70 15.87
CA GLY A 56 -0.07 1.37 16.61
C GLY A 56 -0.48 -0.09 16.49
N ILE A 57 -1.24 -0.56 17.49
CA ILE A 57 -1.77 -1.93 17.60
C ILE A 57 -3.23 -2.03 17.15
N GLY A 58 -3.91 -0.89 16.95
CA GLY A 58 -5.35 -0.84 16.69
C GLY A 58 -5.78 -1.61 15.44
N LEU A 59 -5.17 -1.31 14.28
CA LEU A 59 -5.53 -1.94 13.01
C LEU A 59 -5.29 -3.47 13.00
N PRO A 60 -4.15 -4.00 13.49
CA PRO A 60 -3.94 -5.45 13.65
C PRO A 60 -5.02 -6.17 14.46
N ILE A 61 -5.57 -5.52 15.49
CA ILE A 61 -6.60 -6.11 16.36
C ILE A 61 -7.95 -6.17 15.63
N ILE A 62 -8.39 -5.07 15.03
CA ILE A 62 -9.71 -5.06 14.37
C ILE A 62 -9.74 -5.79 13.04
N GLY A 63 -8.58 -6.00 12.41
CA GLY A 63 -8.44 -6.80 11.20
C GLY A 63 -8.56 -8.30 11.42
N GLN A 64 -8.52 -8.78 12.67
CA GLN A 64 -8.54 -10.20 13.00
C GLN A 64 -9.68 -11.01 12.37
N PRO A 65 -10.96 -10.57 12.45
CA PRO A 65 -12.04 -11.34 11.83
C PRO A 65 -11.87 -11.49 10.31
N PHE A 66 -11.31 -10.47 9.66
CA PHE A 66 -11.18 -10.42 8.21
C PHE A 66 -9.98 -11.20 7.69
N ILE A 67 -8.84 -11.15 8.38
CA ILE A 67 -7.67 -11.96 8.01
C ILE A 67 -7.93 -13.45 8.21
N LEU A 68 -8.63 -13.83 9.29
CA LEU A 68 -9.03 -15.22 9.53
C LEU A 68 -10.00 -15.72 8.46
N ALA A 69 -10.97 -14.88 8.06
CA ALA A 69 -11.87 -15.20 6.95
C ALA A 69 -11.11 -15.35 5.62
N GLY A 70 -10.16 -14.45 5.34
CA GLY A 70 -9.29 -14.53 4.17
C GLY A 70 -8.42 -15.78 4.15
N ALA A 71 -7.83 -16.15 5.29
CA ALA A 71 -7.03 -17.37 5.43
C ALA A 71 -7.87 -18.64 5.23
N ALA A 72 -9.11 -18.66 5.76
CA ALA A 72 -10.04 -19.77 5.54
C ALA A 72 -10.41 -19.92 4.05
N LEU A 73 -10.57 -18.82 3.32
CA LEU A 73 -10.76 -18.85 1.87
C LEU A 73 -9.50 -19.34 1.15
N GLY A 74 -8.32 -18.89 1.58
CA GLY A 74 -7.04 -19.33 1.03
C GLY A 74 -6.81 -20.84 1.19
N ALA A 75 -7.28 -21.44 2.28
CA ALA A 75 -7.14 -22.88 2.55
C ALA A 75 -7.99 -23.76 1.61
N VAL A 76 -9.02 -23.22 0.96
CA VAL A 76 -9.88 -23.94 0.00
C VAL A 76 -9.71 -23.46 -1.44
N ALA A 77 -8.94 -22.40 -1.66
CA ALA A 77 -8.66 -21.87 -2.98
C ALA A 77 -7.65 -22.77 -3.72
N PRO A 78 -7.81 -23.00 -5.03
CA PRO A 78 -6.82 -23.73 -5.81
C PRO A 78 -5.51 -22.96 -5.87
N GLU A 79 -4.38 -23.68 -5.92
CA GLU A 79 -3.08 -23.04 -6.14
C GLU A 79 -3.05 -22.36 -7.51
N ARG A 80 -2.51 -21.13 -7.60
CA ARG A 80 -2.49 -20.33 -8.83
C ARG A 80 -1.74 -20.98 -9.99
N ASP A 81 -0.74 -21.78 -9.65
CA ASP A 81 0.11 -22.51 -10.58
C ASP A 81 -0.34 -23.96 -10.78
N GLU A 82 -1.54 -24.32 -10.33
CA GLU A 82 -2.16 -25.61 -10.63
C GLU A 82 -3.06 -25.51 -11.87
N LEU A 83 -2.98 -26.48 -12.79
CA LEU A 83 -3.89 -26.63 -13.92
C LEU A 83 -4.49 -28.03 -13.91
N THR A 84 -5.81 -28.13 -14.00
CA THR A 84 -6.49 -29.43 -14.10
C THR A 84 -6.87 -29.71 -15.54
N VAL A 85 -6.33 -30.78 -16.13
CA VAL A 85 -6.65 -31.21 -17.49
C VAL A 85 -7.01 -32.70 -17.49
N ASP A 86 -8.20 -33.03 -18.01
CA ASP A 86 -8.77 -34.38 -18.04
C ASP A 86 -8.74 -35.10 -16.68
N GLY A 87 -8.96 -34.36 -15.59
CA GLY A 87 -8.92 -34.88 -14.22
C GLY A 87 -7.52 -35.09 -13.63
N HIS A 88 -6.45 -34.86 -14.40
CA HIS A 88 -5.07 -34.82 -13.88
C HIS A 88 -4.69 -33.39 -13.47
N ARG A 89 -4.06 -33.25 -12.30
CA ARG A 89 -3.62 -31.95 -11.78
C ARG A 89 -2.15 -31.75 -12.08
N PHE A 90 -1.87 -30.81 -12.97
CA PHE A 90 -0.52 -30.33 -13.25
C PHE A 90 -0.17 -29.20 -12.31
N ARG A 91 1.08 -29.13 -11.89
CA ARG A 91 1.65 -27.89 -11.36
C ARG A 91 2.62 -27.33 -12.38
N VAL A 92 2.43 -26.06 -12.69
CA VAL A 92 3.20 -25.29 -13.66
C VAL A 92 4.49 -24.82 -13.01
N GLU A 93 5.61 -25.15 -13.63
CA GLU A 93 6.96 -24.85 -13.15
C GLU A 93 7.74 -24.11 -14.23
N GLU A 94 8.88 -23.53 -13.85
CA GLU A 94 9.83 -22.98 -14.79
C GLU A 94 10.61 -24.12 -15.44
N TRP A 95 10.60 -24.15 -16.78
CA TRP A 95 11.33 -25.11 -17.58
C TRP A 95 12.21 -24.34 -18.57
N PRO A 96 13.40 -24.88 -18.89
CA PRO A 96 14.26 -24.26 -19.88
C PRO A 96 13.57 -24.27 -21.25
N SER A 97 13.66 -23.14 -21.95
CA SER A 97 13.13 -23.01 -23.31
C SER A 97 14.15 -23.52 -24.33
N VAL A 98 13.65 -24.09 -25.43
CA VAL A 98 14.47 -24.51 -26.57
C VAL A 98 14.26 -23.60 -27.77
N THR A 99 15.36 -23.21 -28.38
CA THR A 99 15.41 -22.57 -29.69
C THR A 99 15.85 -23.60 -30.74
N ALA A 100 15.82 -23.24 -32.03
CA ALA A 100 16.24 -24.13 -33.10
C ALA A 100 17.64 -24.75 -32.84
N GLY A 101 17.72 -26.08 -32.83
CA GLY A 101 18.96 -26.83 -32.59
C GLY A 101 19.36 -27.00 -31.13
N LYS A 102 18.74 -26.28 -30.19
CA LYS A 102 18.98 -26.45 -28.76
C LYS A 102 18.28 -27.70 -28.25
N THR A 103 18.97 -28.51 -27.44
CA THR A 103 18.42 -29.71 -26.80
C THR A 103 18.51 -29.58 -25.29
N GLU A 104 17.41 -29.85 -24.60
CA GLU A 104 17.33 -29.96 -23.16
C GLU A 104 17.07 -31.40 -22.76
N THR A 105 17.77 -31.88 -21.74
CA THR A 105 17.76 -33.29 -21.32
C THR A 105 17.22 -33.42 -19.92
N PHE A 106 16.30 -34.36 -19.70
CA PHE A 106 15.61 -34.55 -18.44
C PHE A 106 15.65 -36.01 -17.98
N PRO A 107 15.84 -36.26 -16.67
CA PRO A 107 15.79 -37.61 -16.14
C PRO A 107 14.35 -38.15 -16.14
N VAL A 108 14.24 -39.47 -16.02
CA VAL A 108 12.95 -40.13 -15.77
C VAL A 108 12.52 -39.82 -14.32
N PRO A 109 11.24 -39.46 -14.07
CA PRO A 109 10.73 -39.26 -12.73
C PRO A 109 10.98 -40.48 -11.85
N SER A 110 11.46 -40.27 -10.63
CA SER A 110 11.73 -41.34 -9.65
C SER A 110 10.49 -42.13 -9.25
N SER A 111 9.30 -41.60 -9.50
CA SER A 111 8.02 -42.29 -9.28
C SER A 111 7.75 -43.39 -10.31
N ILE A 112 8.48 -43.42 -11.43
CA ILE A 112 8.40 -44.49 -12.42
C ILE A 112 9.40 -45.57 -12.04
N SER A 113 8.92 -46.79 -11.82
CA SER A 113 9.81 -47.92 -11.53
C SER A 113 10.69 -48.24 -12.74
N PRO A 114 11.98 -48.56 -12.55
CA PRO A 114 12.88 -48.93 -13.64
C PRO A 114 12.28 -50.04 -14.53
N GLY A 115 12.35 -49.87 -15.84
CA GLY A 115 11.80 -50.83 -16.81
C GLY A 115 10.28 -50.71 -17.06
N SER A 116 9.57 -49.81 -16.39
CA SER A 116 8.15 -49.56 -16.67
C SER A 116 7.98 -48.96 -18.07
N PRO A 117 7.14 -49.55 -18.94
CA PRO A 117 6.96 -49.03 -20.29
C PRO A 117 6.14 -47.73 -20.26
N VAL A 118 6.72 -46.68 -20.84
CA VAL A 118 6.06 -45.40 -21.06
C VAL A 118 5.17 -45.51 -22.29
N THR A 119 3.92 -45.06 -22.16
CA THR A 119 2.87 -45.20 -23.18
C THR A 119 2.42 -43.87 -23.76
N THR A 120 2.54 -42.78 -23.00
CA THR A 120 2.13 -41.45 -23.43
C THR A 120 2.84 -40.38 -22.62
N PHE A 121 3.03 -39.22 -23.23
CA PHE A 121 3.34 -37.99 -22.50
C PHE A 121 2.11 -37.08 -22.55
N LYS A 122 1.90 -36.28 -21.51
CA LYS A 122 0.99 -35.15 -21.53
C LYS A 122 1.81 -33.92 -21.17
N ILE A 123 1.81 -32.93 -22.04
CA ILE A 123 2.64 -31.73 -21.90
C ILE A 123 1.77 -30.49 -21.84
N ILE A 124 2.18 -29.53 -21.03
CA ILE A 124 1.71 -28.15 -21.07
C ILE A 124 2.84 -27.29 -21.62
N SER A 125 2.57 -26.53 -22.67
CA SER A 125 3.59 -25.78 -23.41
C SER A 125 3.06 -24.50 -24.03
N PHE A 126 3.97 -23.71 -24.58
CA PHE A 126 3.65 -22.59 -25.47
C PHE A 126 4.81 -22.31 -26.44
N LEU A 127 4.51 -21.60 -27.52
CA LEU A 127 5.50 -21.00 -28.41
C LEU A 127 5.59 -19.49 -28.17
N ALA A 128 6.78 -18.92 -28.38
CA ALA A 128 7.00 -17.47 -28.36
C ALA A 128 7.74 -17.01 -29.62
N ASN A 129 7.32 -15.86 -30.16
CA ASN A 129 7.88 -15.24 -31.36
C ASN A 129 7.74 -16.10 -32.64
N THR A 130 6.64 -16.83 -32.75
CA THR A 130 6.37 -17.81 -33.81
C THR A 130 5.18 -17.45 -34.70
N VAL A 131 4.76 -16.18 -34.71
CA VAL A 131 3.58 -15.73 -35.50
C VAL A 131 3.67 -16.12 -36.98
N ALA A 132 4.87 -16.15 -37.57
CA ALA A 132 5.07 -16.51 -38.97
C ALA A 132 5.18 -18.02 -39.24
N VAL A 133 5.22 -18.87 -38.20
CA VAL A 133 5.38 -20.31 -38.35
C VAL A 133 4.08 -20.93 -38.89
N PRO A 134 4.11 -21.62 -40.05
CA PRO A 134 2.92 -22.20 -40.66
C PRO A 134 2.30 -23.33 -39.83
N ASP A 135 1.00 -23.51 -39.97
CA ASP A 135 0.24 -24.60 -39.35
C ASP A 135 0.83 -25.99 -39.63
N GLY A 136 0.90 -26.84 -38.61
CA GLY A 136 1.42 -28.20 -38.70
C GLY A 136 2.95 -28.31 -38.78
N THR A 137 3.70 -27.21 -38.77
CA THR A 137 5.17 -27.22 -38.79
C THR A 137 5.72 -27.82 -37.49
N THR A 138 6.66 -28.76 -37.59
CA THR A 138 7.37 -29.30 -36.42
C THR A 138 8.28 -28.23 -35.82
N VAL A 139 7.98 -27.84 -34.57
CA VAL A 139 8.67 -26.80 -33.80
C VAL A 139 9.57 -27.38 -32.72
N ALA A 140 9.25 -28.57 -32.21
CA ALA A 140 10.12 -29.32 -31.32
C ALA A 140 9.93 -30.82 -31.52
N GLU A 141 10.87 -31.60 -31.02
CA GLU A 141 10.77 -33.06 -30.96
C GLU A 141 10.93 -33.51 -29.50
N LEU A 142 9.99 -34.32 -29.02
CA LEU A 142 10.16 -35.10 -27.81
C LEU A 142 10.91 -36.37 -28.17
N ARG A 143 12.13 -36.52 -27.65
CA ARG A 143 13.01 -37.65 -27.91
C ARG A 143 13.11 -38.54 -26.68
N LEU A 144 12.70 -39.78 -26.83
CA LEU A 144 12.75 -40.81 -25.80
C LEU A 144 14.02 -41.62 -26.00
N VAL A 145 14.98 -41.50 -25.09
CA VAL A 145 16.26 -42.20 -25.20
C VAL A 145 16.20 -43.49 -24.38
N THR A 146 16.50 -44.59 -25.05
CA THR A 146 16.59 -45.94 -24.46
C THR A 146 18.03 -46.43 -24.56
N ALA A 147 18.33 -47.58 -23.96
CA ALA A 147 19.65 -48.18 -24.02
C ALA A 147 20.15 -48.47 -25.45
N THR A 148 19.26 -48.59 -26.44
CA THR A 148 19.61 -49.04 -27.81
C THR A 148 19.16 -48.11 -28.92
N ASN A 149 18.17 -47.25 -28.68
CA ASN A 149 17.56 -46.39 -29.71
C ASN A 149 16.94 -45.12 -29.12
N THR A 150 16.69 -44.15 -30.00
CA THR A 150 15.93 -42.93 -29.68
C THR A 150 14.63 -42.91 -30.49
N VAL A 151 13.49 -42.72 -29.81
CA VAL A 151 12.17 -42.54 -30.44
C VAL A 151 11.83 -41.05 -30.42
N ALA A 152 11.66 -40.43 -31.59
CA ALA A 152 11.29 -39.02 -31.70
C ALA A 152 9.79 -38.86 -32.01
N ILE A 153 9.12 -38.02 -31.25
CA ILE A 153 7.71 -37.66 -31.43
C ILE A 153 7.65 -36.16 -31.77
N PRO A 154 7.11 -35.78 -32.94
CA PRO A 154 7.07 -34.37 -33.34
C PRO A 154 6.04 -33.59 -32.53
N ILE A 155 6.37 -32.35 -32.21
CA ILE A 155 5.48 -31.34 -31.62
C ILE A 155 5.32 -30.24 -32.67
N ARG A 156 4.09 -29.96 -33.08
CA ARG A 156 3.78 -29.08 -34.21
C ARG A 156 2.98 -27.85 -33.79
N ALA A 157 3.27 -26.75 -34.48
CA ALA A 157 2.52 -25.51 -34.34
C ALA A 157 1.06 -25.70 -34.80
N GLY A 158 0.13 -25.20 -34.00
CA GLY A 158 -1.32 -25.25 -34.21
C GLY A 158 -1.99 -26.59 -33.95
N ILE A 159 -1.24 -27.63 -33.57
CA ILE A 159 -1.77 -28.95 -33.21
C ILE A 159 -1.46 -29.27 -31.75
N GLU A 160 -0.20 -29.49 -31.40
CA GLU A 160 0.22 -29.83 -30.03
C GLU A 160 0.55 -28.59 -29.19
N THR A 161 0.90 -27.47 -29.85
CA THR A 161 1.24 -26.21 -29.19
C THR A 161 0.98 -25.04 -30.14
N ALA A 162 0.94 -23.82 -29.63
CA ALA A 162 0.75 -22.61 -30.44
C ALA A 162 1.39 -21.38 -29.77
N GLU A 163 1.41 -20.25 -30.48
CA GLU A 163 1.85 -18.96 -29.97
C GLU A 163 1.10 -18.60 -28.68
N TRP A 164 1.82 -18.25 -27.61
CA TRP A 164 1.21 -17.91 -26.31
C TRP A 164 0.21 -16.75 -26.45
N ALA A 165 0.52 -15.79 -27.32
CA ALA A 165 -0.27 -14.60 -27.57
C ALA A 165 -1.37 -14.80 -28.62
N TRP A 166 -1.72 -16.02 -29.04
CA TRP A 166 -2.64 -16.27 -30.17
C TRP A 166 -3.98 -15.51 -30.06
N ASP A 167 -4.57 -15.42 -28.87
CA ASP A 167 -5.86 -14.74 -28.65
C ASP A 167 -5.75 -13.20 -28.58
N ARG A 168 -4.54 -12.63 -28.60
CA ARG A 168 -4.34 -11.19 -28.55
C ARG A 168 -4.86 -10.53 -29.84
N PRO A 169 -5.81 -9.58 -29.74
CA PRO A 169 -6.46 -8.99 -30.92
C PRO A 169 -5.51 -8.32 -31.92
N ASP A 170 -4.38 -7.79 -31.45
CA ASP A 170 -3.38 -7.10 -32.25
C ASP A 170 -2.51 -8.03 -33.11
N ILE A 171 -2.39 -9.32 -32.75
CA ILE A 171 -1.59 -10.29 -33.54
C ILE A 171 -2.41 -11.45 -34.10
N ARG A 172 -3.63 -11.71 -33.62
CA ARG A 172 -4.44 -12.88 -34.00
C ARG A 172 -4.61 -13.07 -35.51
N GLY A 173 -4.69 -11.97 -36.27
CA GLY A 173 -4.79 -12.00 -37.74
C GLY A 173 -3.47 -12.25 -38.48
N THR A 174 -2.35 -12.27 -37.76
CA THR A 174 -0.99 -12.46 -38.32
C THR A 174 -0.41 -13.84 -38.01
N VAL A 175 -1.01 -14.59 -37.08
CA VAL A 175 -0.52 -15.92 -36.70
C VAL A 175 -0.84 -16.93 -37.81
N ALA A 176 0.19 -17.55 -38.38
CA ALA A 176 0.12 -18.44 -39.53
C ALA A 176 -0.28 -19.89 -39.19
N HIS A 177 -0.51 -20.18 -37.91
CA HIS A 177 -0.93 -21.49 -37.40
C HIS A 177 -2.23 -21.42 -36.59
N SER A 178 -2.92 -22.55 -36.51
CA SER A 178 -4.17 -22.74 -35.80
C SER A 178 -3.99 -22.58 -34.29
N ARG A 179 -5.10 -22.40 -33.55
CA ARG A 179 -5.07 -22.36 -32.09
C ARG A 179 -5.09 -23.79 -31.55
N ALA A 180 -4.04 -24.19 -30.83
CA ALA A 180 -3.99 -25.49 -30.15
C ALA A 180 -4.97 -25.53 -28.94
N PRO A 181 -5.29 -26.73 -28.39
CA PRO A 181 -6.13 -26.86 -27.20
C PRO A 181 -5.52 -26.14 -25.99
N VAL A 182 -6.29 -25.25 -25.36
CA VAL A 182 -5.83 -24.45 -24.22
C VAL A 182 -6.06 -25.17 -22.91
N ALA A 183 -4.99 -25.31 -22.13
CA ALA A 183 -4.97 -25.85 -20.77
C ALA A 183 -5.33 -24.78 -19.72
N GLY A 184 -4.95 -23.53 -19.99
CA GLY A 184 -5.12 -22.41 -19.08
C GLY A 184 -4.35 -21.19 -19.56
N HIS A 185 -4.10 -20.25 -18.65
CA HIS A 185 -3.45 -18.98 -18.95
C HIS A 185 -2.24 -18.73 -18.04
N TRP A 186 -1.37 -17.81 -18.47
CA TRP A 186 -0.23 -17.35 -17.68
C TRP A 186 -0.72 -16.58 -16.46
N ILE A 187 -0.10 -16.87 -15.32
CA ILE A 187 -0.31 -16.10 -14.09
C ILE A 187 0.23 -14.69 -14.33
N GLY A 188 -0.57 -13.68 -13.99
CA GLY A 188 -0.26 -12.27 -14.22
C GLY A 188 -0.54 -11.79 -15.65
N GLN A 189 -0.72 -12.69 -16.62
CA GLN A 189 -1.03 -12.35 -18.01
C GLN A 189 -2.12 -13.27 -18.59
N PRO A 190 -3.41 -13.05 -18.26
CA PRO A 190 -4.53 -13.90 -18.70
C PRO A 190 -4.70 -14.03 -20.21
N ARG A 191 -4.11 -13.12 -20.99
CA ARG A 191 -4.12 -13.18 -22.46
C ARG A 191 -3.03 -14.08 -23.03
N GLY A 192 -2.15 -14.60 -22.19
CA GLY A 192 -1.14 -15.58 -22.55
C GLY A 192 -1.64 -16.99 -22.32
N ASN A 193 -1.79 -17.77 -23.38
CA ASN A 193 -2.29 -19.12 -23.33
C ASN A 193 -1.18 -20.13 -22.99
N LEU A 194 -1.60 -21.17 -22.28
CA LEU A 194 -0.87 -22.42 -22.09
C LEU A 194 -1.65 -23.52 -22.82
N TYR A 195 -0.96 -24.30 -23.64
CA TYR A 195 -1.56 -25.32 -24.48
C TYR A 195 -1.25 -26.71 -23.94
N VAL A 196 -2.21 -27.63 -24.07
CA VAL A 196 -2.05 -29.03 -23.66
C VAL A 196 -2.07 -29.95 -24.87
N ALA A 197 -1.18 -30.94 -24.85
CA ALA A 197 -1.17 -32.03 -25.80
C ALA A 197 -0.88 -33.37 -25.12
N SER A 198 -1.56 -34.42 -25.59
CA SER A 198 -1.20 -35.80 -25.28
C SER A 198 -0.42 -36.38 -26.46
N LEU A 199 0.81 -36.80 -26.19
CA LEU A 199 1.76 -37.34 -27.15
C LEU A 199 1.84 -38.86 -26.95
N PRO A 200 1.05 -39.67 -27.68
CA PRO A 200 1.10 -41.12 -27.56
C PRO A 200 2.46 -41.64 -28.01
N VAL A 201 3.03 -42.57 -27.24
CA VAL A 201 4.24 -43.27 -27.64
C VAL A 201 3.84 -44.41 -28.56
N PRO A 202 4.31 -44.46 -29.82
CA PRO A 202 3.83 -45.43 -30.81
C PRO A 202 4.02 -46.89 -30.37
N VAL A 203 5.11 -47.18 -29.66
CA VAL A 203 5.42 -48.48 -29.07
C VAL A 203 5.82 -48.26 -27.61
N PRO A 204 5.10 -48.83 -26.63
CA PRO A 204 5.44 -48.68 -25.22
C PRO A 204 6.89 -49.11 -24.94
N VAL A 205 7.66 -48.24 -24.29
CA VAL A 205 9.11 -48.44 -24.14
C VAL A 205 9.63 -47.95 -22.80
N ALA A 206 10.57 -48.67 -22.21
CA ALA A 206 11.31 -48.21 -21.05
C ALA A 206 12.41 -47.24 -21.51
N ILE A 207 12.43 -46.06 -20.90
CA ILE A 207 13.35 -44.96 -21.26
C ILE A 207 14.39 -44.77 -20.15
N ASP A 208 15.60 -44.38 -20.51
CA ASP A 208 16.67 -44.01 -19.57
C ASP A 208 16.60 -42.51 -19.24
N ARG A 209 16.20 -41.71 -20.23
CA ARG A 209 15.96 -40.26 -20.14
C ARG A 209 15.08 -39.82 -21.29
N TRP A 210 14.62 -38.58 -21.24
CA TRP A 210 13.91 -37.95 -22.34
C TRP A 210 14.48 -36.56 -22.61
N GLU A 211 14.37 -36.13 -23.85
CA GLU A 211 14.97 -34.90 -24.35
C GLU A 211 13.92 -34.10 -25.11
N ILE A 212 14.06 -32.78 -25.09
CA ILE A 212 13.31 -31.87 -25.95
C ILE A 212 14.32 -31.17 -26.85
N THR A 213 14.17 -31.34 -28.16
CA THR A 213 15.02 -30.66 -29.14
C THR A 213 14.20 -29.66 -29.94
N GLY A 214 14.63 -28.40 -29.98
CA GLY A 214 14.03 -27.38 -30.83
C GLY A 214 14.32 -27.65 -32.32
N SER A 215 13.27 -27.63 -33.14
CA SER A 215 13.37 -27.82 -34.59
C SER A 215 13.76 -26.53 -35.30
N SER A 216 14.34 -26.63 -36.50
CA SER A 216 14.55 -25.48 -37.39
C SER A 216 13.24 -24.77 -37.77
N GLY A 217 12.10 -25.46 -37.65
CA GLY A 217 10.76 -24.91 -37.87
C GLY A 217 10.36 -23.78 -36.91
N LEU A 218 11.07 -23.58 -35.79
CA LEU A 218 10.86 -22.42 -34.90
C LEU A 218 11.27 -21.09 -35.53
N GLY A 219 12.13 -21.11 -36.56
CA GLY A 219 12.80 -19.91 -37.06
C GLY A 219 13.89 -19.39 -36.12
N GLN A 220 14.56 -18.30 -36.50
CA GLN A 220 15.73 -17.80 -35.77
C GLN A 220 15.40 -17.16 -34.40
N ALA A 221 14.22 -16.56 -34.26
CA ALA A 221 13.80 -15.85 -33.05
C ALA A 221 12.76 -16.62 -32.22
N GLY A 222 12.27 -17.76 -32.73
CA GLY A 222 11.22 -18.55 -32.10
C GLY A 222 11.76 -19.45 -30.99
N ALA A 223 10.93 -19.63 -29.96
CA ALA A 223 11.21 -20.54 -28.86
C ALA A 223 10.01 -21.43 -28.54
N PHE A 224 10.30 -22.66 -28.12
CA PHE A 224 9.34 -23.58 -27.51
C PHE A 224 9.65 -23.73 -26.02
N SER A 225 8.63 -23.66 -25.20
CA SER A 225 8.77 -23.71 -23.75
C SER A 225 7.77 -24.70 -23.16
N LEU A 226 8.27 -25.60 -22.32
CA LEU A 226 7.44 -26.43 -21.46
C LEU A 226 7.01 -25.64 -20.21
N ARG A 227 5.94 -26.11 -19.57
CA ARG A 227 5.43 -25.61 -18.29
C ARG A 227 5.06 -26.73 -17.33
N ALA A 228 4.63 -27.88 -17.85
CA ALA A 228 4.43 -29.09 -17.06
C ALA A 228 4.50 -30.32 -17.96
N VAL A 229 4.90 -31.46 -17.40
CA VAL A 229 4.96 -32.74 -18.10
C VAL A 229 4.49 -33.86 -17.18
N ALA A 230 3.58 -34.70 -17.66
CA ALA A 230 3.20 -35.96 -17.02
C ALA A 230 3.45 -37.13 -17.96
N ILE A 231 4.03 -38.19 -17.43
CA ILE A 231 4.41 -39.39 -18.16
C ILE A 231 3.46 -40.51 -17.77
N GLY A 232 2.76 -41.05 -18.75
CA GLY A 232 1.79 -42.13 -18.57
C GLY A 232 2.46 -43.50 -18.74
N THR A 233 2.35 -44.36 -17.73
CA THR A 233 2.79 -45.75 -17.77
C THR A 233 1.59 -46.69 -17.73
N SER A 234 1.73 -47.88 -18.32
CA SER A 234 0.76 -48.96 -18.13
C SER A 234 1.14 -49.82 -16.93
N LYS A 235 0.18 -50.23 -16.09
CA LYS A 235 0.40 -51.22 -15.03
C LYS A 235 0.99 -52.51 -15.62
N PRO A 236 1.95 -53.19 -14.94
CA PRO A 236 2.40 -54.51 -15.36
C PRO A 236 1.23 -55.51 -15.38
N PRO A 237 1.27 -56.57 -16.21
CA PRO A 237 0.08 -57.34 -16.62
C PRO A 237 -0.66 -58.15 -15.54
N ASN A 238 -0.30 -58.03 -14.25
CA ASN A 238 -0.59 -59.07 -13.26
C ASN A 238 -1.79 -58.84 -12.33
N ILE A 239 -2.75 -57.95 -12.66
CA ILE A 239 -3.98 -57.82 -11.86
C ILE A 239 -5.21 -57.70 -12.78
N ALA A 240 -5.92 -58.83 -12.88
CA ALA A 240 -7.30 -59.06 -13.34
C ALA A 240 -7.74 -58.55 -14.74
N PRO A 241 -8.61 -59.29 -15.45
CA PRO A 241 -9.02 -58.92 -16.80
C PRO A 241 -9.88 -57.65 -16.76
N VAL A 242 -9.37 -56.56 -17.32
CA VAL A 242 -10.17 -55.39 -17.68
C VAL A 242 -11.12 -55.81 -18.81
N ALA A 243 -12.40 -55.42 -18.69
CA ALA A 243 -13.42 -55.72 -19.68
C ALA A 243 -12.96 -55.36 -21.10
N ALA A 244 -13.17 -56.28 -22.05
CA ALA A 244 -12.74 -56.12 -23.44
C ALA A 244 -13.29 -54.82 -24.04
N GLY A 245 -12.40 -53.88 -24.36
CA GLY A 245 -12.72 -52.61 -25.02
C GLY A 245 -12.46 -51.33 -24.21
N ALA A 246 -12.13 -51.42 -22.92
CA ALA A 246 -11.67 -50.25 -22.15
C ALA A 246 -10.14 -50.09 -22.24
N PRO A 247 -9.60 -48.88 -22.53
CA PRO A 247 -8.16 -48.65 -22.48
C PRO A 247 -7.62 -48.98 -21.08
N ALA A 248 -6.46 -49.63 -21.01
CA ALA A 248 -5.82 -49.93 -19.73
C ALA A 248 -5.63 -48.61 -18.94
N PRO A 249 -5.94 -48.57 -17.63
CA PRO A 249 -5.81 -47.36 -16.84
C PRO A 249 -4.34 -46.89 -16.84
N VAL A 250 -4.12 -45.70 -17.39
CA VAL A 250 -2.80 -45.03 -17.42
C VAL A 250 -2.49 -44.52 -16.02
N THR A 251 -1.30 -44.85 -15.51
CA THR A 251 -0.78 -44.25 -14.28
C THR A 251 0.08 -43.05 -14.66
N TRP A 252 -0.26 -41.86 -14.16
CA TRP A 252 0.44 -40.62 -14.48
C TRP A 252 1.54 -40.33 -13.47
N HIS A 253 2.69 -39.93 -13.98
CA HIS A 253 3.89 -39.58 -13.22
C HIS A 253 4.37 -38.20 -13.64
N ASP A 254 4.30 -37.21 -12.75
CA ASP A 254 4.76 -35.86 -13.07
C ASP A 254 6.29 -35.78 -13.13
N ALA A 255 6.81 -35.18 -14.20
CA ALA A 255 8.19 -34.70 -14.23
C ALA A 255 8.24 -33.28 -13.64
N ARG A 256 9.25 -33.03 -12.82
CA ARG A 256 9.39 -31.82 -12.00
C ARG A 256 10.76 -31.23 -12.19
N THR A 257 10.85 -29.91 -12.34
CA THR A 257 12.12 -29.17 -12.26
C THR A 257 12.40 -28.76 -10.81
N GLY A 258 11.34 -28.59 -10.00
CA GLY A 258 11.44 -28.06 -8.64
C GLY A 258 11.50 -26.53 -8.58
N GLU A 259 11.60 -25.87 -9.73
CA GLU A 259 11.61 -24.41 -9.86
C GLU A 259 10.17 -23.90 -9.99
N ARG A 260 9.54 -23.71 -8.83
CA ARG A 260 8.13 -23.30 -8.74
C ARG A 260 8.01 -21.77 -8.88
N PHE A 261 6.98 -21.31 -9.60
CA PHE A 261 6.66 -19.87 -9.69
C PHE A 261 6.13 -19.28 -8.39
N TRP A 262 5.36 -20.09 -7.67
CA TRP A 262 4.62 -19.66 -6.47
C TRP A 262 4.66 -20.76 -5.41
N SER A 263 4.32 -20.46 -4.17
CA SER A 263 4.17 -21.45 -3.10
C SER A 263 2.73 -21.50 -2.61
N GLU A 264 2.34 -22.62 -2.00
CA GLU A 264 1.05 -22.78 -1.32
C GLU A 264 0.82 -21.63 -0.31
N ARG A 265 1.89 -21.32 0.45
CA ARG A 265 1.94 -20.19 1.38
C ARG A 265 1.56 -18.86 0.72
N GLN A 266 2.07 -18.58 -0.48
CA GLN A 266 1.76 -17.34 -1.19
C GLN A 266 0.29 -17.26 -1.66
N THR A 267 -0.34 -18.39 -1.98
CA THR A 267 -1.79 -18.42 -2.28
C THR A 267 -2.59 -18.10 -1.01
N GLY A 268 -2.24 -18.72 0.12
CA GLY A 268 -2.86 -18.41 1.41
C GLY A 268 -2.68 -16.94 1.83
N ASP A 269 -1.45 -16.42 1.73
CA ASP A 269 -1.12 -15.03 2.07
C ASP A 269 -1.90 -14.04 1.19
N PHE A 270 -2.11 -14.34 -0.10
CA PHE A 270 -2.91 -13.48 -0.97
C PHE A 270 -4.36 -13.35 -0.51
N PHE A 271 -5.04 -14.45 -0.21
CA PHE A 271 -6.43 -14.40 0.25
C PHE A 271 -6.54 -13.83 1.66
N ALA A 272 -5.54 -14.07 2.53
CA ALA A 272 -5.45 -13.42 3.84
C ALA A 272 -5.34 -11.90 3.71
N HIS A 273 -4.50 -11.39 2.80
CA HIS A 273 -4.40 -9.96 2.49
C HIS A 273 -5.69 -9.39 1.90
N LEU A 274 -6.30 -10.10 0.96
CA LEU A 274 -7.59 -9.71 0.38
C LEU A 274 -8.65 -9.55 1.47
N GLY A 275 -8.72 -10.51 2.40
CA GLY A 275 -9.55 -10.42 3.59
C GLY A 275 -9.21 -9.20 4.45
N PHE A 276 -7.95 -9.04 4.85
CA PHE A 276 -7.50 -7.93 5.69
C PHE A 276 -7.86 -6.55 5.13
N SER A 277 -7.77 -6.36 3.80
CA SER A 277 -8.12 -5.09 3.12
C SER A 277 -9.58 -4.66 3.31
N VAL A 278 -10.49 -5.59 3.66
CA VAL A 278 -11.90 -5.31 3.98
C VAL A 278 -12.05 -4.46 5.25
N THR A 279 -11.07 -4.53 6.15
CA THR A 279 -11.11 -3.85 7.46
C THR A 279 -11.39 -2.36 7.31
N ASN A 280 -10.60 -1.67 6.47
CA ASN A 280 -10.76 -0.23 6.29
C ASN A 280 -11.98 0.15 5.46
N ALA A 281 -12.49 -0.73 4.59
CA ALA A 281 -13.78 -0.54 3.94
C ALA A 281 -14.92 -0.46 4.97
N VAL A 282 -14.95 -1.40 5.92
CA VAL A 282 -15.96 -1.44 6.99
C VAL A 282 -15.83 -0.24 7.93
N VAL A 283 -14.61 0.04 8.40
CA VAL A 283 -14.33 1.15 9.33
C VAL A 283 -14.69 2.51 8.72
N THR A 284 -14.35 2.72 7.46
CA THR A 284 -14.60 3.99 6.78
C THR A 284 -16.10 4.18 6.49
N ALA A 285 -16.79 3.12 6.06
CA ALA A 285 -18.25 3.14 5.89
C ALA A 285 -19.01 3.36 7.22
N ALA A 286 -18.51 2.79 8.33
CA ALA A 286 -19.05 3.06 9.66
C ALA A 286 -18.86 4.53 10.07
N THR A 287 -17.77 5.18 9.62
CA THR A 287 -17.56 6.62 9.86
C THR A 287 -18.61 7.46 9.12
N VAL A 288 -19.04 7.06 7.91
CA VAL A 288 -20.17 7.70 7.19
C VAL A 288 -21.45 7.65 8.03
N TRP A 289 -21.76 6.50 8.64
CA TRP A 289 -22.92 6.36 9.53
C TRP A 289 -22.77 7.30 10.73
N ALA A 290 -21.59 7.33 11.34
CA ALA A 290 -21.33 8.14 12.51
C ALA A 290 -21.50 9.64 12.21
N LEU A 291 -20.93 10.14 11.11
CA LEU A 291 -21.08 11.52 10.66
C LEU A 291 -22.54 11.87 10.36
N HIS A 292 -23.28 10.98 9.70
CA HIS A 292 -24.71 11.18 9.47
C HIS A 292 -25.47 11.35 10.80
N ARG A 293 -25.21 10.49 11.79
CA ARG A 293 -25.84 10.58 13.12
C ARG A 293 -25.41 11.85 13.88
N ILE A 294 -24.14 12.22 13.84
CA ILE A 294 -23.63 13.45 14.46
C ILE A 294 -24.31 14.67 13.82
N THR A 295 -24.43 14.71 12.50
CA THR A 295 -25.09 15.81 11.77
C THR A 295 -26.54 15.98 12.20
N LEU A 296 -27.28 14.87 12.37
CA LEU A 296 -28.65 14.91 12.90
C LEU A 296 -28.71 15.41 14.35
N ASN A 297 -27.76 15.03 15.20
CA ASN A 297 -27.71 15.49 16.59
C ASN A 297 -27.54 17.01 16.71
N PHE A 298 -26.90 17.66 15.72
CA PHE A 298 -26.80 19.11 15.61
C PHE A 298 -28.07 19.79 15.02
N GLY A 299 -29.14 19.03 14.78
CA GLY A 299 -30.44 19.56 14.34
C GLY A 299 -30.55 19.87 12.84
N TYR A 300 -29.65 19.34 12.01
CA TYR A 300 -29.76 19.47 10.55
C TYR A 300 -30.78 18.49 9.96
N ARG A 301 -31.29 18.82 8.78
CA ARG A 301 -32.27 17.98 8.04
C ARG A 301 -31.66 16.64 7.62
N PRO A 302 -32.46 15.56 7.50
CA PRO A 302 -31.99 14.26 7.02
C PRO A 302 -31.23 14.31 5.69
N MET A 303 -31.71 15.12 4.74
CA MET A 303 -31.03 15.32 3.45
C MET A 303 -29.63 15.91 3.61
N VAL A 304 -29.44 16.87 4.53
CA VAL A 304 -28.11 17.46 4.80
C VAL A 304 -27.19 16.41 5.41
N ALA A 305 -27.68 15.62 6.37
CA ALA A 305 -26.92 14.53 6.97
C ALA A 305 -26.52 13.45 5.96
N LEU A 306 -27.40 13.15 4.99
CA LEU A 306 -27.09 12.24 3.88
C LEU A 306 -26.01 12.81 2.97
N ILE A 307 -26.11 14.08 2.57
CA ILE A 307 -25.11 14.74 1.72
C ILE A 307 -23.76 14.80 2.44
N VAL A 308 -23.70 15.17 3.73
CA VAL A 308 -22.46 15.18 4.51
C VAL A 308 -21.80 13.80 4.56
N GLY A 309 -22.59 12.76 4.84
CA GLY A 309 -22.09 11.39 4.85
C GLY A 309 -21.59 10.92 3.48
N ALA A 310 -22.34 11.18 2.41
CA ALA A 310 -21.98 10.82 1.05
C ALA A 310 -20.76 11.60 0.56
N ALA A 311 -20.66 12.89 0.89
CA ALA A 311 -19.54 13.72 0.56
C ALA A 311 -18.26 13.23 1.22
N PHE A 312 -18.31 12.85 2.51
CA PHE A 312 -17.16 12.25 3.19
C PHE A 312 -16.76 10.96 2.48
N GLY A 313 -17.69 10.02 2.32
CA GLY A 313 -17.39 8.68 1.82
C GLY A 313 -17.00 8.62 0.34
N LEU A 314 -17.57 9.46 -0.51
CA LEU A 314 -17.39 9.36 -1.97
C LEU A 314 -16.68 10.58 -2.58
N GLY A 315 -16.66 11.71 -1.87
CA GLY A 315 -16.10 12.98 -2.35
C GLY A 315 -14.79 13.39 -1.68
N THR A 316 -14.19 12.52 -0.85
CA THR A 316 -12.91 12.81 -0.20
C THR A 316 -11.97 11.61 -0.26
N LEU A 317 -10.76 11.83 0.25
CA LEU A 317 -9.72 10.83 0.46
C LEU A 317 -10.21 9.60 1.24
N ALA A 318 -11.32 9.68 1.98
CA ALA A 318 -11.88 8.50 2.66
C ALA A 318 -12.06 7.30 1.72
N TRP A 319 -12.43 7.50 0.45
CA TRP A 319 -12.63 6.41 -0.50
C TRP A 319 -11.32 5.67 -0.84
N PRO A 320 -10.25 6.30 -1.38
CA PRO A 320 -9.01 5.59 -1.63
C PRO A 320 -8.40 4.99 -0.35
N TYR A 321 -8.55 5.65 0.81
CA TYR A 321 -8.03 5.11 2.06
C TYR A 321 -8.89 4.01 2.68
N ALA A 322 -10.11 3.78 2.21
CA ALA A 322 -10.90 2.60 2.55
C ALA A 322 -10.28 1.30 2.00
N LYS A 323 -9.45 1.44 0.96
CA LYS A 323 -8.72 0.35 0.29
C LYS A 323 -7.31 0.13 0.86
N TYR A 324 -6.73 1.15 1.49
CA TYR A 324 -5.36 1.09 2.02
C TYR A 324 -5.34 0.60 3.45
N ASP A 325 -4.31 -0.14 3.85
CA ASP A 325 -4.13 -0.67 5.20
C ASP A 325 -3.55 0.36 6.19
N PHE A 326 -4.04 1.59 6.14
CA PHE A 326 -3.62 2.68 7.02
C PHE A 326 -4.39 2.68 8.34
N ALA A 327 -3.78 3.21 9.41
CA ALA A 327 -4.41 3.24 10.75
C ALA A 327 -5.34 4.45 10.95
N GLU A 328 -5.17 5.49 10.14
CA GLU A 328 -5.90 6.76 10.20
C GLU A 328 -7.43 6.61 10.07
N PRO A 329 -8.00 5.74 9.19
CA PRO A 329 -9.45 5.47 9.17
C PRO A 329 -9.98 4.91 10.49
N THR A 330 -9.20 4.01 11.12
CA THR A 330 -9.55 3.38 12.40
C THR A 330 -9.60 4.40 13.53
N ALA A 331 -8.60 5.28 13.60
CA ALA A 331 -8.59 6.37 14.55
C ALA A 331 -9.76 7.35 14.32
N SER A 332 -10.10 7.62 13.06
CA SER A 332 -11.22 8.50 12.69
C SER A 332 -12.57 7.98 13.17
N LEU A 333 -12.85 6.69 12.95
CA LEU A 333 -14.07 6.05 13.44
C LEU A 333 -14.13 6.11 14.97
N ALA A 334 -13.04 5.78 15.64
CA ALA A 334 -12.97 5.76 17.10
C ALA A 334 -13.27 7.14 17.70
N LEU A 335 -12.71 8.22 17.14
CA LEU A 335 -13.05 9.59 17.54
C LEU A 335 -14.53 9.92 17.30
N ALA A 336 -15.10 9.51 16.16
CA ALA A 336 -16.51 9.73 15.84
C ALA A 336 -17.45 8.96 16.80
N LEU A 337 -17.12 7.73 17.17
CA LEU A 337 -17.86 6.92 18.14
C LEU A 337 -17.81 7.52 19.55
N ALA A 338 -16.66 8.06 19.96
CA ALA A 338 -16.52 8.76 21.24
C ALA A 338 -17.48 9.97 21.31
N VAL A 339 -17.55 10.77 20.24
CA VAL A 339 -18.46 11.92 20.15
C VAL A 339 -19.92 11.48 20.13
N LEU A 340 -20.26 10.40 19.44
CA LEU A 340 -21.61 9.85 19.47
C LEU A 340 -22.02 9.40 20.87
N ALA A 341 -21.13 8.73 21.61
CA ALA A 341 -21.38 8.30 22.98
C ALA A 341 -21.58 9.50 23.92
N ILE A 342 -20.79 10.57 23.75
CA ILE A 342 -20.98 11.85 24.46
C ILE A 342 -22.35 12.45 24.12
N HIS A 343 -22.71 12.59 22.85
CA HIS A 343 -23.97 13.21 22.42
C HIS A 343 -25.22 12.44 22.87
N ARG A 344 -25.10 11.15 23.18
CA ARG A 344 -26.19 10.35 23.78
C ARG A 344 -26.52 10.78 25.21
N ILE A 345 -25.53 11.25 25.97
CA ILE A 345 -25.71 11.72 27.35
C ILE A 345 -25.81 13.24 27.42
N PHE A 346 -24.93 13.94 26.72
CA PHE A 346 -24.81 15.40 26.66
C PHE A 346 -25.07 15.86 25.21
N PRO A 347 -26.34 16.05 24.81
CA PRO A 347 -26.65 16.49 23.46
C PRO A 347 -26.06 17.87 23.20
N PRO A 348 -25.60 18.15 21.95
CA PRO A 348 -24.96 19.40 21.62
C PRO A 348 -25.94 20.57 21.71
N ASN A 349 -25.39 21.78 21.87
CA ASN A 349 -26.21 22.98 21.95
C ASN A 349 -26.69 23.38 20.55
N ILE A 350 -27.97 23.16 20.28
CA ILE A 350 -28.62 23.68 19.07
C ILE A 350 -28.84 25.17 19.35
N GLY A 351 -28.08 26.05 18.68
CA GLY A 351 -28.17 27.51 18.89
C GLY A 351 -29.60 28.05 18.71
N PRO A 352 -29.85 29.33 19.06
CA PRO A 352 -31.19 29.89 19.03
C PRO A 352 -31.78 29.67 17.64
N SER A 353 -32.86 28.88 17.55
CA SER A 353 -33.66 28.82 16.34
C SER A 353 -33.97 30.27 15.97
N THR A 354 -33.89 30.64 14.69
CA THR A 354 -34.37 31.93 14.19
C THR A 354 -35.85 32.11 14.57
N LYS A 355 -36.09 32.58 15.80
CA LYS A 355 -37.35 32.90 16.43
C LYS A 355 -37.11 34.16 17.26
N THR A 356 -37.13 35.29 16.57
CA THR A 356 -37.74 36.50 17.08
C THR A 356 -38.77 36.91 16.04
N PRO A 357 -40.07 36.74 16.29
CA PRO A 357 -41.08 37.30 15.41
C PRO A 357 -41.02 38.84 15.55
N SER A 358 -40.81 39.52 14.43
CA SER A 358 -41.21 40.92 14.32
C SER A 358 -42.75 40.96 14.40
N PRO A 359 -43.35 41.81 15.24
CA PRO A 359 -44.80 41.92 15.32
C PRO A 359 -45.31 42.58 14.03
N GLY A 360 -45.88 41.80 13.11
CA GLY A 360 -46.66 42.34 11.97
C GLY A 360 -46.47 41.70 10.59
N GLY A 361 -45.61 40.70 10.41
CA GLY A 361 -45.46 40.00 9.11
C GLY A 361 -46.41 38.80 8.96
N PRO A 362 -46.84 38.44 7.72
CA PRO A 362 -47.71 37.29 7.48
C PRO A 362 -47.09 36.01 8.04
N THR A 363 -47.88 35.32 8.85
CA THR A 363 -47.56 34.12 9.60
C THR A 363 -47.11 32.99 8.66
N LEU A 364 -45.80 32.83 8.47
CA LEU A 364 -45.24 31.54 8.06
C LEU A 364 -45.51 30.57 9.20
N ILE A 365 -46.45 29.65 8.96
CA ILE A 365 -46.76 28.53 9.84
C ILE A 365 -45.42 27.89 10.23
N PRO A 366 -45.09 27.78 11.54
CA PRO A 366 -43.88 27.08 11.95
C PRO A 366 -43.93 25.68 11.35
N PRO A 367 -42.83 25.07 10.88
CA PRO A 367 -42.83 23.63 10.71
C PRO A 367 -43.30 23.08 12.05
N THR A 368 -44.47 22.46 12.04
CA THR A 368 -44.91 21.65 13.17
C THR A 368 -43.69 20.80 13.52
N PRO A 369 -43.22 20.79 14.79
CA PRO A 369 -42.35 19.69 15.20
C PRO A 369 -43.06 18.44 14.67
N PRO A 370 -42.37 17.52 13.97
CA PRO A 370 -43.02 16.32 13.48
C PRO A 370 -43.86 15.81 14.63
N PRO A 371 -45.17 15.51 14.41
CA PRO A 371 -45.99 14.97 15.48
C PRO A 371 -45.14 13.90 16.12
N ALA A 372 -44.94 13.98 17.44
CA ALA A 372 -44.22 12.95 18.15
C ALA A 372 -44.79 11.65 17.62
N LEU A 373 -44.01 10.91 16.83
CA LEU A 373 -44.46 9.69 16.20
C LEU A 373 -44.65 8.74 17.36
N VAL A 374 -45.85 8.78 17.93
CA VAL A 374 -46.45 7.75 18.75
C VAL A 374 -46.47 6.54 17.81
N GLY A 375 -45.37 5.77 17.81
CA GLY A 375 -45.18 4.71 16.84
C GLY A 375 -43.72 4.25 16.65
N PHE A 376 -42.73 5.09 16.91
CA PHE A 376 -41.33 4.64 17.03
C PHE A 376 -40.76 5.07 18.37
N ALA A 377 -41.14 4.31 19.41
CA ALA A 377 -40.18 4.00 20.43
C ALA A 377 -38.95 3.42 19.73
N ASP A 378 -37.86 4.19 19.64
CA ASP A 378 -36.52 3.59 19.62
C ASP A 378 -36.51 2.62 20.81
N PRO A 379 -36.42 1.28 20.64
CA PRO A 379 -36.69 0.31 21.72
C PRO A 379 -35.57 0.27 22.79
N LEU A 380 -34.80 1.35 22.91
CA LEU A 380 -33.86 1.58 23.98
C LEU A 380 -34.28 2.86 24.71
N SER A 381 -34.94 2.69 25.85
CA SER A 381 -35.33 3.75 26.79
C SER A 381 -34.32 4.92 26.87
N PRO A 382 -34.75 6.19 27.05
CA PRO A 382 -33.85 7.36 27.04
C PRO A 382 -32.85 7.47 28.22
N ARG A 383 -32.60 6.41 28.97
CA ARG A 383 -31.83 6.41 30.24
C ARG A 383 -30.88 5.22 30.37
N ARG A 384 -30.25 4.78 29.27
CA ARG A 384 -29.29 3.65 29.32
C ARG A 384 -27.88 4.15 29.75
N ASN A 385 -27.54 3.86 31.00
CA ASN A 385 -26.21 3.84 31.63
C ASN A 385 -25.19 4.89 31.16
N VAL A 386 -25.11 6.02 31.89
CA VAL A 386 -23.98 6.98 31.85
C VAL A 386 -22.64 6.26 31.90
N ARG A 387 -22.52 5.21 32.74
CA ARG A 387 -21.32 4.36 32.84
C ARG A 387 -20.97 3.68 31.52
N LEU A 388 -21.96 3.09 30.82
CA LEU A 388 -21.73 2.38 29.57
C LEU A 388 -21.22 3.35 28.49
N MET A 389 -21.83 4.52 28.36
CA MET A 389 -21.38 5.54 27.40
C MET A 389 -20.02 6.13 27.78
N ALA A 390 -19.73 6.28 29.07
CA ALA A 390 -18.42 6.70 29.55
C ALA A 390 -17.33 5.66 29.22
N TYR A 391 -17.59 4.37 29.49
CA TYR A 391 -16.68 3.28 29.09
C TYR A 391 -16.53 3.20 27.57
N THR A 392 -17.60 3.41 26.81
CA THR A 392 -17.54 3.44 25.34
C THR A 392 -16.63 4.58 24.86
N THR A 393 -16.79 5.78 25.42
CA THR A 393 -15.96 6.96 25.11
C THR A 393 -14.50 6.70 25.46
N MET A 394 -14.27 6.17 26.66
CA MET A 394 -12.95 5.82 27.18
C MET A 394 -12.25 4.79 26.28
N LEU A 395 -12.90 3.67 25.97
CA LEU A 395 -12.36 2.63 25.10
C LEU A 395 -12.14 3.15 23.67
N ALA A 396 -13.04 3.98 23.15
CA ALA A 396 -12.87 4.59 21.84
C ALA A 396 -11.67 5.54 21.79
N LEU A 397 -11.41 6.35 22.84
CA LEU A 397 -10.24 7.22 22.91
C LEU A 397 -8.93 6.43 23.04
N ILE A 398 -8.91 5.40 23.92
CA ILE A 398 -7.76 4.49 24.04
C ILE A 398 -7.47 3.82 22.69
N PHE A 399 -8.52 3.36 22.01
CA PHE A 399 -8.40 2.69 20.73
C PHE A 399 -7.97 3.66 19.61
N ALA A 400 -8.43 4.91 19.61
CA ALA A 400 -7.98 5.93 18.67
C ALA A 400 -6.46 6.19 18.80
N ILE A 401 -5.97 6.39 20.02
CA ILE A 401 -4.54 6.61 20.32
C ILE A 401 -3.73 5.34 20.03
N GLY A 402 -4.27 4.17 20.37
CA GLY A 402 -3.65 2.88 20.08
C GLY A 402 -3.60 2.53 18.60
N ALA A 403 -4.51 3.08 17.78
CA ALA A 403 -4.43 3.01 16.33
C ALA A 403 -3.39 3.98 15.77
N LYS A 404 -3.37 5.22 16.26
CA LYS A 404 -2.36 6.21 15.88
C LYS A 404 -2.09 7.18 17.03
N TYR A 405 -0.84 7.33 17.44
CA TYR A 405 -0.49 8.20 18.57
C TYR A 405 -0.89 9.68 18.35
N THR A 406 -0.89 10.14 17.09
CA THR A 406 -1.33 11.49 16.71
C THR A 406 -2.82 11.74 16.94
N ALA A 407 -3.62 10.69 17.16
CA ALA A 407 -5.01 10.78 17.60
C ALA A 407 -5.17 11.47 18.95
N ILE A 408 -4.10 11.63 19.75
CA ILE A 408 -4.13 12.39 20.99
C ILE A 408 -4.67 13.82 20.79
N LEU A 409 -4.36 14.46 19.65
CA LEU A 409 -4.88 15.79 19.30
C LEU A 409 -6.40 15.76 19.12
N GLY A 410 -6.92 14.71 18.48
CA GLY A 410 -8.36 14.47 18.35
C GLY A 410 -9.00 14.15 19.70
N GLY A 411 -8.32 13.37 20.55
CA GLY A 411 -8.77 13.06 21.90
C GLY A 411 -8.92 14.31 22.77
N ILE A 412 -7.98 15.25 22.69
CA ILE A 412 -8.07 16.57 23.36
C ILE A 412 -9.30 17.33 22.85
N ALA A 413 -9.57 17.31 21.54
CA ALA A 413 -10.76 17.95 20.98
C ALA A 413 -12.07 17.28 21.44
N VAL A 414 -12.10 15.95 21.57
CA VAL A 414 -13.25 15.20 22.11
C VAL A 414 -13.49 15.52 23.60
N ILE A 415 -12.43 15.59 24.40
CA ILE A 415 -12.53 15.99 25.82
C ILE A 415 -13.03 17.43 25.93
N THR A 416 -12.53 18.32 25.06
CA THR A 416 -13.01 19.71 25.00
C THR A 416 -14.50 19.76 24.63
N GLU A 417 -14.95 18.94 23.69
CA GLU A 417 -16.38 18.83 23.36
C GLU A 417 -17.21 18.29 24.53
N LEU A 418 -16.72 17.31 25.29
CA LEU A 418 -17.40 16.85 26.51
C LEU A 418 -17.58 18.01 27.51
N LEU A 419 -16.55 18.84 27.71
CA LEU A 419 -16.62 19.99 28.61
C LEU A 419 -17.61 21.06 28.12
N ILE A 420 -17.63 21.33 26.82
CA ILE A 420 -18.52 22.33 26.20
C ILE A 420 -19.98 21.85 26.16
N SER A 421 -20.22 20.60 25.76
CA SER A 421 -21.57 20.00 25.63
C SER A 421 -22.23 19.72 26.98
N SER A 422 -21.45 19.43 28.01
CA SER A 422 -21.97 19.14 29.35
C SER A 422 -22.44 20.39 30.11
N GLN A 423 -21.94 21.60 29.78
CA GLN A 423 -22.28 22.87 30.44
C GLN A 423 -22.42 22.67 31.97
N PRO A 424 -21.32 22.57 32.74
CA PRO A 424 -21.29 22.11 34.16
C PRO A 424 -22.19 22.87 35.16
N TRP A 425 -22.89 23.90 34.70
CA TRP A 425 -23.85 24.75 35.42
C TRP A 425 -25.31 24.31 35.28
N ARG A 426 -25.64 23.35 34.40
CA ARG A 426 -26.95 22.69 34.38
C ARG A 426 -27.07 21.80 35.61
N ARG A 427 -27.70 22.32 36.67
CA ARG A 427 -27.83 21.71 38.00
C ARG A 427 -28.28 20.25 37.95
N ASP A 428 -29.11 19.90 36.97
CA ASP A 428 -29.75 18.59 36.83
C ASP A 428 -28.86 17.46 36.25
N ARG A 429 -27.66 17.76 35.71
CA ARG A 429 -26.76 16.75 35.09
C ARG A 429 -25.35 16.73 35.66
N ARG A 430 -25.14 17.42 36.78
CA ARG A 430 -23.82 17.59 37.39
C ARG A 430 -23.22 16.26 37.88
N SER A 431 -24.03 15.38 38.47
CA SER A 431 -23.61 14.03 38.91
C SER A 431 -23.21 13.14 37.75
N ASP A 432 -23.99 13.16 36.66
CA ASP A 432 -23.71 12.39 35.45
C ASP A 432 -22.41 12.87 34.80
N PHE A 433 -22.17 14.18 34.77
CA PHE A 433 -20.92 14.75 34.27
C PHE A 433 -19.70 14.28 35.06
N PHE A 434 -19.73 14.35 36.40
CA PHE A 434 -18.59 13.93 37.20
C PHE A 434 -18.34 12.43 37.12
N LEU A 435 -19.40 11.61 37.10
CA LEU A 435 -19.28 10.16 36.91
C LEU A 435 -18.68 9.84 35.53
N PHE A 436 -19.20 10.47 34.47
CA PHE A 436 -18.73 10.25 33.11
C PHE A 436 -17.27 10.69 32.94
N SER A 437 -16.94 11.90 33.41
CA SER A 437 -15.59 12.46 33.32
C SER A 437 -14.59 11.68 34.16
N GLY A 438 -14.98 11.22 35.35
CA GLY A 438 -14.15 10.37 36.20
C GLY A 438 -13.77 9.06 35.50
N ILE A 439 -14.74 8.39 34.87
CA ILE A 439 -14.49 7.15 34.11
C ILE A 439 -13.58 7.40 32.91
N VAL A 440 -13.79 8.49 32.16
CA VAL A 440 -12.96 8.81 30.98
C VAL A 440 -11.53 9.22 31.39
N ALA A 441 -11.34 9.93 32.50
CA ALA A 441 -10.04 10.44 32.94
C ALA A 441 -9.14 9.40 33.65
N LEU A 442 -9.72 8.48 34.42
CA LEU A 442 -8.99 7.53 35.28
C LEU A 442 -7.96 6.65 34.55
N PRO A 443 -8.28 6.02 33.41
CA PRO A 443 -7.31 5.18 32.70
C PRO A 443 -6.33 5.98 31.85
N GLY A 444 -6.66 7.20 31.43
CA GLY A 444 -5.69 8.07 30.75
C GLY A 444 -4.49 8.37 31.66
N VAL A 445 -4.76 8.62 32.95
CA VAL A 445 -3.72 8.76 33.99
C VAL A 445 -3.01 7.42 34.22
N ALA A 446 -3.75 6.32 34.42
CA ALA A 446 -3.15 5.02 34.71
C ALA A 446 -2.28 4.47 33.57
N VAL A 447 -2.69 4.65 32.30
CA VAL A 447 -1.92 4.23 31.11
C VAL A 447 -0.70 5.12 30.92
N ALA A 448 -0.80 6.44 31.13
CA ALA A 448 0.36 7.33 31.11
C ALA A 448 1.38 6.90 32.19
N THR A 449 0.93 6.60 33.40
CA THR A 449 1.79 6.12 34.50
C THR A 449 2.39 4.74 34.20
N ALA A 450 1.62 3.79 33.66
CA ALA A 450 2.09 2.45 33.32
C ALA A 450 3.07 2.45 32.14
N ALA A 451 2.82 3.27 31.11
CA ALA A 451 3.72 3.42 29.97
C ALA A 451 5.08 4.00 30.41
N ILE A 452 5.06 5.03 31.27
CA ILE A 452 6.27 5.58 31.90
C ILE A 452 7.00 4.50 32.71
N GLY A 453 6.27 3.73 33.52
CA GLY A 453 6.84 2.67 34.36
C GLY A 453 7.47 1.51 33.57
N VAL A 454 6.83 1.04 32.49
CA VAL A 454 7.33 -0.06 31.66
C VAL A 454 8.53 0.35 30.81
N GLY A 455 8.57 1.60 30.31
CA GLY A 455 9.75 2.12 29.62
C GLY A 455 10.97 2.16 30.54
N LEU A 456 10.81 2.78 31.71
CA LEU A 456 11.87 2.85 32.73
C LEU A 456 12.40 1.46 33.14
N TRP A 457 11.53 0.45 33.20
CA TRP A 457 11.89 -0.91 33.60
C TRP A 457 12.57 -1.73 32.50
N SER A 458 12.15 -1.57 31.24
CA SER A 458 12.59 -2.45 30.14
C SER A 458 13.85 -1.98 29.40
N THR A 459 14.11 -0.67 29.38
CA THR A 459 15.23 -0.11 28.61
C THR A 459 16.17 0.77 29.45
N GLY A 460 15.82 1.08 30.70
CA GLY A 460 16.52 2.11 31.48
C GLY A 460 16.32 3.54 30.94
N GLU A 461 15.48 3.69 29.90
CA GLU A 461 15.18 4.94 29.22
C GLU A 461 13.66 5.14 29.20
N THR A 462 13.21 6.38 29.19
CA THR A 462 11.76 6.67 29.11
C THR A 462 11.23 6.36 27.69
N PRO A 463 9.95 5.94 27.53
CA PRO A 463 9.42 5.50 26.23
C PRO A 463 9.50 6.58 25.14
N ILE A 464 9.80 6.17 23.90
CA ILE A 464 9.96 7.03 22.69
C ILE A 464 8.86 8.09 22.50
N VAL A 465 7.63 7.82 22.96
CA VAL A 465 6.48 8.73 22.82
C VAL A 465 6.53 9.90 23.82
N LEU A 466 7.29 9.76 24.91
CA LEU A 466 7.56 10.81 25.92
C LEU A 466 9.01 11.30 25.90
N THR A 467 9.91 10.58 25.22
CA THR A 467 11.34 10.90 25.03
C THR A 467 11.71 11.19 23.59
N SER A 468 10.80 11.77 22.81
CA SER A 468 11.32 12.61 21.74
C SER A 468 12.16 13.67 22.45
N ASP A 469 13.47 13.43 22.48
CA ASP A 469 14.48 14.38 22.86
C ASP A 469 14.03 15.71 22.23
N LEU A 470 14.02 16.81 22.97
CA LEU A 470 13.42 18.05 22.48
C LEU A 470 13.99 18.42 21.10
N SER A 471 15.24 18.01 20.86
CA SER A 471 15.97 17.96 19.59
C SER A 471 15.24 17.23 18.44
N ARG A 472 14.59 16.08 18.66
CA ARG A 472 13.82 15.30 17.66
C ARG A 472 12.47 15.94 17.32
N LEU A 473 11.80 16.54 18.31
CA LEU A 473 10.59 17.33 18.04
C LEU A 473 10.94 18.56 17.18
N THR A 474 12.04 19.24 17.49
CA THR A 474 12.49 20.40 16.72
C THR A 474 13.08 20.02 15.36
N SER A 475 13.79 18.89 15.23
CA SER A 475 14.45 18.49 13.97
C SER A 475 13.54 17.79 12.96
N ASP A 476 12.47 17.08 13.39
CA ASP A 476 11.54 16.39 12.47
C ASP A 476 10.16 17.11 12.36
N TRP A 477 9.57 17.52 13.48
CA TRP A 477 8.19 18.01 13.50
C TRP A 477 8.04 19.52 13.32
N LEU A 478 9.05 20.31 13.71
CA LEU A 478 9.00 21.78 13.71
C LEU A 478 10.12 22.44 12.90
N SER A 479 10.82 21.68 12.06
CA SER A 479 11.99 22.15 11.31
C SER A 479 11.65 22.73 9.94
N LEU A 480 10.52 22.35 9.33
CA LEU A 480 10.15 22.88 8.02
C LEU A 480 9.55 24.29 8.19
N PRO A 481 9.99 25.29 7.40
CA PRO A 481 9.36 26.59 7.39
C PRO A 481 7.85 26.47 7.11
N PHE A 482 7.03 27.01 8.02
CA PHE A 482 5.57 26.87 8.02
C PHE A 482 4.94 27.09 6.64
N TRP A 483 5.36 28.15 5.92
CA TRP A 483 4.76 28.51 4.65
C TRP A 483 4.93 27.43 3.56
N ILE A 484 6.03 26.68 3.60
CA ILE A 484 6.32 25.61 2.63
C ILE A 484 5.33 24.46 2.82
N GLY A 485 5.20 23.93 4.05
CA GLY A 485 4.24 22.87 4.31
C GLY A 485 2.79 23.35 4.22
N PHE A 486 2.47 24.59 4.60
CA PHE A 486 1.13 25.14 4.50
C PHE A 486 0.67 25.27 3.05
N ARG A 487 1.49 25.88 2.16
CA ARG A 487 1.17 25.94 0.73
C ARG A 487 1.16 24.53 0.12
N GLY A 488 1.95 23.61 0.67
CA GLY A 488 1.87 22.18 0.39
C GLY A 488 0.47 21.63 0.67
N LEU A 489 0.00 21.68 1.91
CA LEU A 489 -1.29 21.14 2.32
C LEU A 489 -2.49 21.79 1.62
N VAL A 490 -2.37 23.05 1.18
CA VAL A 490 -3.51 23.81 0.61
C VAL A 490 -3.49 23.87 -0.92
N PHE A 491 -2.31 24.04 -1.54
CA PHE A 491 -2.19 24.36 -2.98
C PHE A 491 -1.28 23.42 -3.78
N SER A 492 -0.61 22.46 -3.12
CA SER A 492 0.22 21.46 -3.80
C SER A 492 -0.54 20.75 -4.93
N SER A 493 0.10 20.63 -6.09
CA SER A 493 -0.38 19.79 -7.18
C SER A 493 -0.35 18.30 -6.82
N GLY A 494 0.55 17.90 -5.92
CA GLY A 494 0.74 16.53 -5.48
C GLY A 494 -0.13 16.07 -4.30
N LYS A 495 -0.49 16.97 -3.37
CA LYS A 495 -1.05 16.59 -2.06
C LYS A 495 -1.99 17.63 -1.45
N SER A 496 -2.52 18.57 -2.22
CA SER A 496 -3.45 19.58 -1.67
C SER A 496 -4.73 18.94 -1.12
N LEU A 497 -5.15 19.35 0.07
CA LEU A 497 -6.42 18.95 0.67
C LEU A 497 -7.61 19.29 -0.22
N PHE A 498 -7.61 20.48 -0.83
CA PHE A 498 -8.73 20.96 -1.64
C PHE A 498 -8.69 20.47 -3.08
N LEU A 499 -7.50 20.24 -3.66
CA LEU A 499 -7.40 19.64 -4.98
C LEU A 499 -7.80 18.16 -4.95
N TYR A 500 -7.46 17.45 -3.86
CA TYR A 500 -7.77 16.04 -3.72
C TYR A 500 -9.12 15.78 -3.05
N ALA A 501 -9.74 16.78 -2.42
CA ALA A 501 -11.11 16.74 -1.91
C ALA A 501 -11.83 18.09 -2.08
N PRO A 502 -12.22 18.47 -3.32
CA PRO A 502 -12.81 19.78 -3.63
C PRO A 502 -14.07 20.13 -2.83
N TRP A 503 -14.83 19.12 -2.40
CA TRP A 503 -15.97 19.31 -1.51
C TRP A 503 -15.63 20.12 -0.25
N LEU A 504 -14.42 19.95 0.28
CA LEU A 504 -13.97 20.60 1.51
C LEU A 504 -13.79 22.12 1.34
N LEU A 505 -13.86 22.67 0.13
CA LEU A 505 -13.94 24.12 -0.08
C LEU A 505 -15.15 24.73 0.64
N LEU A 506 -16.25 23.98 0.79
CA LEU A 506 -17.43 24.41 1.55
C LEU A 506 -17.15 24.53 3.05
N ALA A 507 -16.11 23.86 3.57
CA ALA A 507 -15.75 23.90 4.99
C ALA A 507 -15.16 25.25 5.39
N ILE A 508 -14.64 26.05 4.44
CA ILE A 508 -14.09 27.39 4.72
C ILE A 508 -15.22 28.33 5.21
N PRO A 509 -16.25 28.66 4.40
CA PRO A 509 -17.40 29.42 4.90
C PRO A 509 -18.22 28.61 5.93
N GLY A 510 -18.21 27.28 5.83
CA GLY A 510 -18.89 26.39 6.76
C GLY A 510 -18.39 26.48 8.19
N SER A 511 -17.08 26.59 8.41
CA SER A 511 -16.48 26.74 9.75
C SER A 511 -16.90 28.04 10.41
N VAL A 512 -16.97 29.13 9.64
CA VAL A 512 -17.49 30.42 10.14
C VAL A 512 -18.95 30.24 10.53
N LEU A 513 -19.81 29.78 9.60
CA LEU A 513 -21.24 29.58 9.87
C LEU A 513 -21.51 28.60 11.01
N TRP A 514 -20.64 27.60 11.21
CA TRP A 514 -20.71 26.66 12.30
C TRP A 514 -20.59 27.36 13.65
N VAL A 515 -19.54 28.16 13.85
CA VAL A 515 -19.34 28.92 15.08
C VAL A 515 -20.49 29.90 15.30
N TRP A 516 -21.02 30.51 14.24
CA TRP A 516 -22.17 31.41 14.37
C TRP A 516 -23.45 30.67 14.79
N ARG A 517 -23.71 29.48 14.25
CA ARG A 517 -24.94 28.71 14.51
C ARG A 517 -24.89 27.90 15.80
N HIS A 518 -23.74 27.33 16.15
CA HIS A 518 -23.57 26.38 17.26
C HIS A 518 -22.66 26.91 18.37
N ARG A 519 -22.15 28.15 18.23
CA ARG A 519 -21.20 28.78 19.15
C ARG A 519 -19.96 27.92 19.35
N PHE A 520 -19.71 27.50 20.59
CA PHE A 520 -18.57 26.65 20.92
C PHE A 520 -18.87 25.14 20.75
N SER A 521 -20.14 24.73 20.66
CA SER A 521 -20.50 23.30 20.55
C SER A 521 -20.10 22.73 19.19
N GLY A 522 -19.40 21.61 19.20
CA GLY A 522 -18.81 20.97 18.02
C GLY A 522 -17.59 21.70 17.44
N SER A 523 -17.28 22.93 17.86
CA SER A 523 -16.23 23.78 17.27
C SER A 523 -14.83 23.30 17.60
N ALA A 524 -14.64 22.59 18.72
CA ALA A 524 -13.36 21.95 19.06
C ALA A 524 -12.93 20.94 17.98
N LEU A 525 -13.89 20.17 17.45
CA LEU A 525 -13.65 19.13 16.45
C LEU A 525 -13.71 19.67 15.01
N THR A 526 -14.68 20.53 14.70
CA THR A 526 -14.94 20.98 13.32
C THR A 526 -14.08 22.18 12.89
N VAL A 527 -13.52 22.93 13.84
CA VAL A 527 -12.72 24.14 13.56
C VAL A 527 -11.33 24.04 14.18
N VAL A 528 -11.24 23.88 15.51
CA VAL A 528 -9.95 23.96 16.22
C VAL A 528 -9.04 22.79 15.84
N PHE A 529 -9.54 21.56 15.87
CA PHE A 529 -8.75 20.37 15.55
C PHE A 529 -8.17 20.39 14.11
N PRO A 530 -8.95 20.70 13.05
CA PRO A 530 -8.41 20.89 11.71
C PRO A 530 -7.37 22.02 11.61
N ILE A 531 -7.58 23.16 12.28
CA ILE A 531 -6.60 24.25 12.28
C ILE A 531 -5.29 23.79 12.94
N VAL A 532 -5.36 23.22 14.14
CA VAL A 532 -4.18 22.76 14.88
C VAL A 532 -3.40 21.72 14.09
N THR A 533 -4.09 20.74 13.51
CA THR A 533 -3.43 19.71 12.68
C THR A 533 -2.82 20.28 11.42
N ILE A 534 -3.51 21.16 10.69
CA ILE A 534 -2.93 21.84 9.51
C ILE A 534 -1.68 22.64 9.93
N LEU A 535 -1.75 23.41 11.02
CA LEU A 535 -0.60 24.19 11.52
C LEU A 535 0.58 23.28 11.87
N LEU A 536 0.36 22.24 12.68
CA LEU A 536 1.40 21.32 13.12
C LEU A 536 2.03 20.58 11.94
N TYR A 537 1.22 20.01 11.05
CA TYR A 537 1.75 19.26 9.90
C TYR A 537 2.39 20.17 8.85
N SER A 538 2.05 21.46 8.79
CA SER A 538 2.74 22.43 7.93
C SER A 538 4.20 22.66 8.31
N MET A 539 4.60 22.33 9.55
CA MET A 539 5.97 22.49 10.04
C MET A 539 6.76 21.18 10.05
N LYS A 540 6.12 20.06 9.69
CA LYS A 540 6.76 18.74 9.61
C LYS A 540 7.53 18.60 8.29
N LEU A 541 8.75 18.04 8.33
CA LEU A 541 9.57 17.80 7.13
C LEU A 541 8.82 17.06 6.02
N VAL A 542 8.13 15.98 6.40
CA VAL A 542 7.32 15.14 5.51
C VAL A 542 5.83 15.48 5.67
N TRP A 543 5.46 16.76 5.55
CA TRP A 543 4.10 17.27 5.79
C TRP A 543 2.96 16.49 5.08
N HIS A 544 3.25 15.85 3.95
CA HIS A 544 2.27 15.15 3.12
C HIS A 544 1.92 13.73 3.60
N GLY A 545 2.84 13.04 4.27
CA GLY A 545 2.63 11.67 4.77
C GLY A 545 2.52 10.53 3.73
N GLY A 546 2.94 10.79 2.48
CA GLY A 546 2.91 9.82 1.36
C GLY A 546 1.51 9.58 0.74
N SER A 547 1.41 8.73 -0.29
CA SER A 547 0.13 8.28 -0.91
C SER A 547 -0.77 9.36 -1.58
N TRP A 548 -2.10 9.20 -1.59
CA TRP A 548 -3.04 10.08 -2.31
C TRP A 548 -3.52 11.26 -1.47
N GLY A 549 -3.16 12.49 -1.83
CA GLY A 549 -3.46 13.67 -1.00
C GLY A 549 -2.65 13.73 0.30
N PRO A 550 -2.99 14.63 1.24
CA PRO A 550 -2.27 14.78 2.50
C PRO A 550 -2.76 13.77 3.54
N ARG A 551 -2.13 12.59 3.56
CA ARG A 551 -2.53 11.44 4.41
C ARG A 551 -2.79 11.80 5.86
N TYR A 552 -1.92 12.63 6.45
CA TYR A 552 -2.01 12.98 7.87
C TYR A 552 -3.30 13.75 8.23
N LEU A 553 -3.92 14.41 7.26
CA LEU A 553 -5.19 15.09 7.45
C LEU A 553 -6.40 14.15 7.32
N LEU A 554 -6.22 12.86 7.01
CA LEU A 554 -7.36 11.93 6.89
C LEU A 554 -8.22 11.88 8.16
N MET A 555 -7.59 12.04 9.34
CA MET A 555 -8.30 12.09 10.62
C MET A 555 -9.12 13.37 10.83
N THR A 556 -8.83 14.43 10.08
CA THR A 556 -9.49 15.74 10.17
C THR A 556 -10.60 15.89 9.13
N VAL A 557 -10.50 15.16 8.00
CA VAL A 557 -11.47 15.14 6.91
C VAL A 557 -12.92 14.85 7.36
N PRO A 558 -13.22 13.90 8.27
CA PRO A 558 -14.58 13.71 8.78
C PRO A 558 -15.19 14.98 9.38
N TRP A 559 -14.38 15.72 10.14
CA TRP A 559 -14.81 16.91 10.87
C TRP A 559 -14.91 18.14 9.97
N LEU A 560 -13.98 18.28 9.01
CA LEU A 560 -14.09 19.29 7.96
C LEU A 560 -15.33 19.05 7.08
N THR A 561 -15.65 17.78 6.80
CA THR A 561 -16.87 17.45 6.06
C THR A 561 -18.12 17.80 6.87
N LEU A 562 -18.12 17.55 8.18
CA LEU A 562 -19.20 17.99 9.07
C LEU A 562 -19.34 19.53 9.09
N ALA A 563 -18.22 20.27 9.05
CA ALA A 563 -18.22 21.73 8.98
C ALA A 563 -18.90 22.29 7.72
N THR A 564 -19.10 21.47 6.66
CA THR A 564 -19.84 21.88 5.46
C THR A 564 -21.36 21.93 5.66
N ALA A 565 -21.89 21.30 6.72
CA ALA A 565 -23.33 21.15 6.96
C ALA A 565 -24.13 22.48 6.94
N PRO A 566 -23.68 23.59 7.57
CA PRO A 566 -24.41 24.86 7.50
C PRO A 566 -24.55 25.40 6.07
N VAL A 567 -23.50 25.25 5.25
CA VAL A 567 -23.49 25.74 3.86
C VAL A 567 -24.40 24.88 3.00
N ILE A 568 -24.35 23.56 3.16
CA ILE A 568 -25.23 22.62 2.46
C ILE A 568 -26.69 22.93 2.81
N ASP A 569 -27.00 23.15 4.09
CA ASP A 569 -28.35 23.47 4.57
C ASP A 569 -28.92 24.73 3.87
N ILE A 570 -28.08 25.74 3.63
CA ILE A 570 -28.46 26.94 2.87
C ILE A 570 -28.60 26.62 1.37
N LEU A 571 -27.58 26.03 0.75
CA LEU A 571 -27.50 25.87 -0.71
C LEU A 571 -28.53 24.88 -1.26
N ILE A 572 -28.82 23.79 -0.55
CA ILE A 572 -29.73 22.74 -1.02
C ILE A 572 -31.17 23.25 -1.25
N THR A 573 -31.56 24.35 -0.59
CA THR A 573 -32.87 24.98 -0.76
C THR A 573 -32.97 25.86 -2.01
N ARG A 574 -31.83 26.23 -2.61
CA ARG A 574 -31.77 27.15 -3.76
C ARG A 574 -31.50 26.38 -5.04
N ARG A 575 -32.21 26.69 -6.13
CA ARG A 575 -32.02 26.02 -7.43
C ARG A 575 -30.56 26.07 -7.90
N PHE A 576 -29.94 27.25 -7.87
CA PHE A 576 -28.53 27.42 -8.23
C PHE A 576 -27.59 26.73 -7.22
N GLY A 577 -27.92 26.74 -5.92
CA GLY A 577 -27.14 26.05 -4.90
C GLY A 577 -27.08 24.54 -5.12
N ARG A 578 -28.17 23.91 -5.59
CA ARG A 578 -28.16 22.49 -5.98
C ARG A 578 -27.22 22.21 -7.14
N VAL A 579 -27.16 23.08 -8.14
CA VAL A 579 -26.21 22.95 -9.27
C VAL A 579 -24.77 23.02 -8.77
N VAL A 580 -24.45 23.98 -7.89
CA VAL A 580 -23.11 24.12 -7.29
C VAL A 580 -22.74 22.85 -6.50
N LEU A 581 -23.64 22.35 -5.65
CA LEU A 581 -23.42 21.12 -4.89
C LEU A 581 -23.22 19.91 -5.82
N SER A 582 -24.03 19.76 -6.86
CA SER A 582 -23.90 18.67 -7.84
C SER A 582 -22.59 18.75 -8.62
N ALA A 583 -22.17 19.95 -9.05
CA ALA A 583 -20.89 20.14 -9.73
C ALA A 583 -19.71 19.79 -8.82
N LEU A 584 -19.70 20.28 -7.58
CA LEU A 584 -18.66 19.94 -6.60
C LEU A 584 -18.63 18.45 -6.26
N ALA A 585 -19.80 17.82 -6.09
CA ALA A 585 -19.89 16.37 -5.88
C ALA A 585 -19.28 15.60 -7.06
N THR A 586 -19.63 15.98 -8.29
CA THR A 586 -19.16 15.31 -9.51
C THR A 586 -17.64 15.40 -9.63
N VAL A 587 -17.06 16.60 -9.48
CA VAL A 587 -15.61 16.79 -9.55
C VAL A 587 -14.91 16.01 -8.43
N SER A 588 -15.45 16.06 -7.20
CA SER A 588 -14.85 15.38 -6.05
C SER A 588 -14.85 13.86 -6.19
N VAL A 589 -15.95 13.30 -6.69
CA VAL A 589 -16.08 11.86 -7.01
C VAL A 589 -15.13 11.48 -8.14
N ALA A 590 -15.05 12.27 -9.21
CA ALA A 590 -14.15 11.98 -10.34
C ALA A 590 -12.69 11.88 -9.90
N ILE A 591 -12.23 12.75 -8.99
CA ILE A 591 -10.88 12.68 -8.42
C ILE A 591 -10.68 11.39 -7.62
N GLN A 592 -11.67 10.96 -6.83
CA GLN A 592 -11.55 9.69 -6.10
C GLN A 592 -11.55 8.48 -7.04
N VAL A 593 -12.34 8.51 -8.12
CA VAL A 593 -12.34 7.43 -9.13
C VAL A 593 -10.98 7.29 -9.78
N ILE A 594 -10.29 8.40 -10.09
CA ILE A 594 -8.91 8.37 -10.58
C ILE A 594 -7.98 7.72 -9.54
N ALA A 595 -8.18 8.02 -8.26
CA ALA A 595 -7.39 7.49 -7.16
C ALA A 595 -7.54 5.98 -6.97
N ILE A 596 -8.78 5.47 -6.98
CA ILE A 596 -9.05 4.05 -6.71
C ILE A 596 -8.74 3.15 -7.88
N ALA A 597 -8.80 3.66 -9.12
CA ALA A 597 -8.59 2.87 -10.33
C ALA A 597 -7.12 2.49 -10.55
N LYS A 598 -6.19 3.23 -9.94
CA LYS A 598 -4.75 3.03 -10.06
C LYS A 598 -4.09 2.76 -8.72
N HIS A 599 -2.98 2.04 -8.76
CA HIS A 599 -2.15 1.89 -7.59
C HIS A 599 -1.48 3.23 -7.27
N PRO A 600 -1.59 3.74 -6.02
CA PRO A 600 -1.14 5.09 -5.66
C PRO A 600 0.35 5.32 -5.89
N GLU A 601 1.18 4.29 -5.72
CA GLU A 601 2.64 4.37 -5.88
C GLU A 601 3.13 4.01 -7.28
N GLN A 602 2.27 3.57 -8.21
CA GLN A 602 2.72 3.10 -9.52
C GLN A 602 3.29 4.25 -10.36
N TYR A 603 2.57 5.36 -10.47
CA TYR A 603 3.07 6.56 -11.15
C TYR A 603 4.23 7.23 -10.37
N PRO A 604 4.12 7.49 -9.05
CA PRO A 604 5.23 7.98 -8.24
C PRO A 604 6.53 7.20 -8.39
N ALA A 605 6.49 5.88 -8.22
CA ALA A 605 7.69 5.05 -8.32
C ALA A 605 8.29 5.09 -9.73
N MET A 606 7.47 5.12 -10.77
CA MET A 606 7.94 5.23 -12.15
C MET A 606 8.68 6.55 -12.39
N VAL A 607 8.10 7.68 -11.95
CA VAL A 607 8.70 9.01 -12.09
C VAL A 607 9.96 9.13 -11.23
N ARG A 608 9.88 8.72 -9.96
CA ARG A 608 10.98 8.70 -8.99
C ARG A 608 12.19 7.91 -9.49
N ARG A 609 11.95 6.76 -10.11
CA ARG A 609 13.05 5.88 -10.58
C ARG A 609 13.63 6.34 -11.90
N HIS A 610 12.82 6.79 -12.86
CA HIS A 610 13.25 6.93 -14.26
C HIS A 610 13.27 8.36 -14.81
N VAL A 611 12.45 9.27 -14.27
CA VAL A 611 12.23 10.59 -14.88
C VAL A 611 12.99 11.66 -14.10
N VAL A 612 12.57 11.95 -12.87
CA VAL A 612 13.18 13.02 -12.07
C VAL A 612 14.67 12.83 -11.83
N PRO A 613 15.22 11.60 -11.67
CA PRO A 613 16.64 11.45 -11.52
C PRO A 613 17.41 12.03 -12.70
N THR A 614 16.91 12.00 -13.93
CA THR A 614 17.63 12.54 -15.09
C THR A 614 17.67 14.07 -15.16
N MET A 615 16.88 14.74 -14.33
CA MET A 615 16.66 16.19 -14.38
C MET A 615 17.61 16.95 -13.43
N THR A 616 17.85 18.23 -13.71
CA THR A 616 18.59 19.12 -12.79
C THR A 616 17.83 19.24 -11.47
N GLN A 617 18.53 19.05 -10.34
CA GLN A 617 17.95 19.07 -8.98
C GLN A 617 16.63 18.29 -8.89
N PHE A 618 16.55 17.14 -9.57
CA PHE A 618 15.38 16.26 -9.57
C PHE A 618 14.06 16.95 -9.92
N GLY A 619 14.13 17.99 -10.74
CA GLY A 619 12.97 18.76 -11.18
C GLY A 619 12.47 19.83 -10.20
N ALA A 620 13.16 20.06 -9.07
CA ALA A 620 12.85 21.14 -8.13
C ALA A 620 12.72 22.55 -8.78
N PRO A 621 13.50 22.91 -9.82
CA PRO A 621 13.33 24.19 -10.51
C PRO A 621 11.97 24.38 -11.19
N TYR A 622 11.26 23.28 -11.52
CA TYR A 622 9.90 23.33 -12.09
C TYR A 622 8.83 23.53 -11.00
N GLY A 623 9.18 23.35 -9.73
CA GLY A 623 8.31 23.57 -8.58
C GLY A 623 8.89 22.96 -7.31
N GLY A 624 8.89 23.73 -6.22
CA GLY A 624 9.33 23.26 -4.91
C GLY A 624 10.80 23.49 -4.58
N GLN A 625 11.48 24.42 -5.27
CA GLN A 625 12.87 24.79 -4.97
C GLN A 625 13.08 25.15 -3.49
N ASP A 626 12.18 25.92 -2.89
CA ASP A 626 12.17 26.23 -1.47
C ASP A 626 12.08 24.99 -0.57
N TYR A 627 11.32 23.96 -0.97
CA TYR A 627 11.25 22.68 -0.25
C TYR A 627 12.55 21.88 -0.40
N TRP A 628 13.13 21.86 -1.61
CA TRP A 628 14.44 21.27 -1.88
C TRP A 628 15.53 21.91 -1.02
N ASP A 629 15.60 23.24 -1.02
CA ASP A 629 16.58 24.01 -0.27
C ASP A 629 16.40 23.84 1.24
N ALA A 630 15.15 23.90 1.75
CA ALA A 630 14.84 23.72 3.17
C ALA A 630 15.15 22.32 3.70
N ARG A 631 15.21 21.32 2.81
CA ARG A 631 15.61 19.93 3.15
C ARG A 631 17.07 19.64 2.80
N GLU A 632 17.85 20.66 2.48
CA GLU A 632 19.26 20.54 2.09
C GLU A 632 19.47 19.54 0.94
N GLY A 633 18.57 19.53 -0.06
CA GLY A 633 18.54 18.50 -1.11
C GLY A 633 19.84 18.37 -1.90
N ASP A 634 20.61 19.45 -2.06
CA ASP A 634 21.93 19.41 -2.71
C ASP A 634 22.94 18.52 -1.97
N ARG A 635 22.70 18.19 -0.69
CA ARG A 635 23.52 17.25 0.09
C ARG A 635 23.25 15.79 -0.25
N LEU A 636 22.31 15.48 -1.13
CA LEU A 636 22.15 14.13 -1.63
C LEU A 636 23.45 13.61 -2.30
N VAL A 637 24.28 14.49 -2.86
CA VAL A 637 25.62 14.13 -3.39
C VAL A 637 26.54 13.50 -2.33
N LEU A 638 26.27 13.72 -1.04
CA LEU A 638 27.01 13.13 0.08
C LEU A 638 26.63 11.66 0.31
N ALA A 639 25.41 11.26 -0.05
CA ALA A 639 24.97 9.89 0.10
C ALA A 639 25.63 8.96 -0.93
N LEU A 640 25.94 7.72 -0.56
CA LEU A 640 26.61 6.78 -1.46
C LEU A 640 25.68 6.36 -2.60
N ARG A 641 26.15 6.53 -3.83
CA ARG A 641 25.45 6.11 -5.04
C ARG A 641 25.44 4.59 -5.17
N ASP A 642 24.27 4.00 -5.42
CA ASP A 642 24.14 2.57 -5.73
C ASP A 642 24.80 2.28 -7.10
N PRO A 643 25.84 1.43 -7.16
CA PRO A 643 26.51 1.09 -8.42
C PRO A 643 25.62 0.28 -9.36
N ASP A 644 24.63 -0.42 -8.82
CA ASP A 644 23.79 -1.37 -9.53
C ASP A 644 22.41 -0.78 -9.89
N ALA A 645 22.16 0.50 -9.58
CA ALA A 645 20.88 1.14 -9.86
C ALA A 645 20.65 1.34 -11.38
N GLU A 646 19.44 1.04 -11.85
CA GLU A 646 19.04 1.15 -13.27
C GLU A 646 19.26 2.54 -13.88
N THR A 647 19.00 3.60 -13.12
CA THR A 647 19.27 4.99 -13.53
C THR A 647 20.61 5.51 -13.03
N GLY A 648 21.32 4.68 -12.26
CA GLY A 648 22.55 5.02 -11.60
C GLY A 648 22.41 6.25 -10.71
N ARG A 649 21.25 6.65 -10.18
CA ARG A 649 21.15 7.87 -9.35
C ARG A 649 20.56 7.64 -7.96
N SER A 650 20.22 6.39 -7.61
CA SER A 650 19.80 6.03 -6.25
C SER A 650 20.96 6.13 -5.28
N ARG A 651 20.68 6.63 -4.07
CA ARG A 651 21.65 7.00 -3.06
C ARG A 651 21.12 6.72 -1.66
N SER A 652 21.94 6.04 -0.87
CA SER A 652 21.60 5.68 0.50
C SER A 652 22.82 5.85 1.40
N LEU A 653 22.58 5.93 2.71
CA LEU A 653 23.62 5.95 3.72
C LEU A 653 23.32 4.89 4.76
N GLY A 654 24.32 4.08 5.08
CA GLY A 654 24.36 3.38 6.35
C GLY A 654 25.76 3.53 6.91
N TYR A 655 25.92 3.32 8.21
CA TYR A 655 27.23 3.39 8.87
C TYR A 655 27.33 2.42 10.04
N LEU A 656 28.56 2.15 10.45
CA LEU A 656 28.87 1.34 11.63
C LEU A 656 28.42 2.07 12.90
N TRP A 657 27.73 1.38 13.80
CA TRP A 657 27.20 1.91 15.05
C TRP A 657 27.66 1.07 16.26
N GLY A 658 28.03 1.75 17.35
CA GLY A 658 28.38 1.13 18.63
C GLY A 658 28.83 2.19 19.64
N LEU A 659 28.67 1.90 20.95
CA LEU A 659 29.34 2.64 22.02
C LEU A 659 30.86 2.64 21.75
N PRO A 660 31.66 3.60 22.26
CA PRO A 660 32.64 4.45 21.55
C PRO A 660 33.69 3.83 20.60
N ASP A 661 33.73 2.52 20.40
CA ASP A 661 34.69 1.82 19.55
C ASP A 661 33.98 0.82 18.59
N ALA A 662 34.31 0.87 17.29
CA ALA A 662 33.86 -0.07 16.27
C ALA A 662 35.06 -0.65 15.51
N SER A 663 34.98 -1.90 15.03
CA SER A 663 36.05 -2.47 14.19
C SER A 663 35.56 -3.31 13.02
N VAL A 664 36.32 -3.23 11.92
CA VAL A 664 36.17 -4.05 10.71
C VAL A 664 37.41 -4.91 10.56
N THR A 665 37.25 -6.23 10.53
CA THR A 665 38.32 -7.18 10.26
C THR A 665 38.15 -7.79 8.88
N ILE A 666 39.13 -7.60 7.99
CA ILE A 666 39.11 -8.09 6.62
C ILE A 666 39.99 -9.35 6.54
N THR A 667 39.42 -10.43 5.99
CA THR A 667 40.09 -11.73 5.87
C THR A 667 40.35 -12.09 4.41
N ALA A 668 41.55 -12.58 4.12
CA ALA A 668 41.91 -13.04 2.78
C ALA A 668 41.41 -14.47 2.52
N HIS A 669 41.32 -14.86 1.24
CA HIS A 669 41.09 -16.26 0.88
C HIS A 669 42.31 -17.12 1.22
N ASP A 670 42.05 -18.31 1.75
CA ASP A 670 43.06 -19.35 1.95
C ASP A 670 43.45 -19.91 0.57
N SER A 671 44.54 -19.42 -0.03
CA SER A 671 45.11 -20.00 -1.26
C SER A 671 46.22 -21.00 -0.91
N GLU A 672 46.35 -22.08 -1.69
CA GLU A 672 47.42 -23.10 -1.52
C GLU A 672 48.84 -22.52 -1.61
N ALA A 673 48.99 -21.30 -2.12
CA ALA A 673 50.21 -20.48 -2.02
C ALA A 673 49.85 -19.06 -1.55
N PRO A 674 50.51 -18.48 -0.52
CA PRO A 674 50.20 -17.14 -0.03
C PRO A 674 50.62 -16.07 -1.06
N ILE A 675 49.67 -15.60 -1.87
CA ILE A 675 49.91 -14.47 -2.77
C ILE A 675 49.68 -13.20 -1.95
N LEU A 676 50.75 -12.63 -1.40
CA LEU A 676 50.72 -11.30 -0.79
C LEU A 676 50.34 -10.27 -1.87
N ARG A 677 49.32 -9.46 -1.59
CA ARG A 677 48.84 -8.45 -2.54
C ARG A 677 48.70 -7.10 -1.86
N ASP A 678 49.41 -6.11 -2.39
CA ASP A 678 49.21 -4.72 -2.00
C ASP A 678 48.02 -4.13 -2.79
N VAL A 679 47.07 -3.52 -2.09
CA VAL A 679 45.85 -2.92 -2.66
C VAL A 679 45.58 -1.55 -2.02
N ASN A 680 44.81 -0.71 -2.69
CA ASN A 680 44.26 0.51 -2.09
C ASN A 680 42.95 0.17 -1.36
N LEU A 681 42.92 0.35 -0.05
CA LEU A 681 41.69 0.38 0.75
C LEU A 681 41.23 1.83 0.88
N SER A 682 39.98 2.11 0.54
CA SER A 682 39.36 3.43 0.72
C SER A 682 38.12 3.30 1.60
N LEU A 683 38.03 4.10 2.67
CA LEU A 683 36.94 4.08 3.64
C LEU A 683 36.16 5.39 3.56
N TYR A 684 34.84 5.33 3.42
CA TYR A 684 33.98 6.52 3.42
C TYR A 684 33.47 6.83 4.82
N VAL A 685 33.67 8.07 5.27
CA VAL A 685 33.29 8.56 6.60
C VAL A 685 32.43 9.81 6.45
N ILE A 686 31.27 9.89 7.12
CA ILE A 686 30.35 11.03 6.97
C ILE A 686 29.47 11.31 8.20
N ASP A 687 29.50 12.55 8.69
CA ASP A 687 28.58 13.09 9.70
C ASP A 687 27.37 13.78 9.05
N TRP A 688 26.49 12.98 8.44
CA TRP A 688 25.47 13.48 7.51
C TRP A 688 24.45 14.45 8.17
N ASP A 689 24.03 14.19 9.40
CA ASP A 689 23.06 14.96 10.18
C ASP A 689 23.69 16.06 11.05
N ARG A 690 25.01 16.28 10.94
CA ARG A 690 25.77 17.35 11.63
C ARG A 690 25.66 17.30 13.17
N GLN A 691 25.78 16.13 13.78
CA GLN A 691 25.87 16.05 15.24
C GLN A 691 27.24 16.50 15.78
N GLY A 692 28.17 16.88 14.91
CA GLY A 692 29.51 17.32 15.29
C GLY A 692 30.42 16.15 15.60
N ARG A 693 30.21 15.01 14.92
CA ARG A 693 30.95 13.76 15.17
C ARG A 693 32.41 13.90 14.76
N THR A 694 33.28 13.30 15.56
CA THR A 694 34.72 13.19 15.31
C THR A 694 35.22 11.84 15.78
N GLU A 695 36.22 11.28 15.09
CA GLU A 695 36.73 9.95 15.39
C GLU A 695 38.24 9.84 15.12
N THR A 696 38.86 8.82 15.69
CA THR A 696 40.20 8.36 15.34
C THR A 696 40.07 7.02 14.63
N MET A 697 40.74 6.88 13.49
CA MET A 697 40.78 5.64 12.73
C MET A 697 42.19 5.04 12.78
N THR A 698 42.28 3.74 13.04
CA THR A 698 43.54 2.99 13.08
C THR A 698 43.46 1.82 12.11
N ILE A 699 44.33 1.79 11.11
CA ILE A 699 44.42 0.74 10.09
C ILE A 699 45.68 -0.08 10.37
N THR A 700 45.52 -1.37 10.62
CA THR A 700 46.61 -2.32 10.90
C THR A 700 46.61 -3.42 9.84
N ASP A 701 47.73 -3.60 9.16
CA ASP A 701 47.98 -4.72 8.23
C ASP A 701 49.21 -5.53 8.66
N ALA A 702 49.66 -6.48 7.83
CA ALA A 702 50.82 -7.32 8.13
C ALA A 702 52.17 -6.56 8.22
N ILE A 703 52.22 -5.28 7.82
CA ILE A 703 53.45 -4.49 7.74
C ILE A 703 53.47 -3.38 8.78
N ASP A 704 52.40 -2.60 8.90
CA ASP A 704 52.37 -1.42 9.77
C ASP A 704 51.02 -1.21 10.47
N THR A 705 51.00 -0.21 11.34
CA THR A 705 49.79 0.36 11.90
C THR A 705 49.80 1.86 11.70
N ARG A 706 48.73 2.39 11.09
CA ARG A 706 48.57 3.81 10.77
C ARG A 706 47.37 4.37 11.52
N ARG A 707 47.57 5.49 12.20
CA ARG A 707 46.53 6.21 12.96
C ARG A 707 46.21 7.53 12.28
N ILE A 708 44.92 7.83 12.15
CA ILE A 708 44.38 9.02 11.50
C ILE A 708 43.41 9.71 12.46
N GLU A 709 43.56 11.01 12.64
CA GLU A 709 42.62 11.84 13.40
C GLU A 709 41.64 12.52 12.44
N LEU A 710 40.35 12.30 12.66
CA LEU A 710 39.25 12.88 11.91
C LEU A 710 38.48 13.84 12.83
N ASP A 711 39.10 14.99 13.08
CA ASP A 711 38.69 16.01 14.06
C ASP A 711 37.73 17.07 13.52
N LYS A 712 37.58 17.18 12.19
CA LYS A 712 36.68 18.14 11.52
C LYS A 712 36.33 17.78 10.08
N GLY A 713 35.24 18.37 9.61
CA GLY A 713 34.81 18.32 8.21
C GLY A 713 34.25 16.96 7.80
N LEU A 714 33.67 16.20 8.72
CA LEU A 714 32.98 14.94 8.39
C LEU A 714 31.61 15.19 7.78
N ASP A 715 31.05 16.39 7.92
CA ASP A 715 29.74 16.79 7.43
C ASP A 715 29.63 16.92 5.89
N GLU A 716 30.77 17.03 5.20
CA GLU A 716 30.85 16.93 3.73
C GLU A 716 31.29 15.54 3.23
N GLY A 717 31.52 14.60 4.14
CA GLY A 717 32.03 13.27 3.84
C GLY A 717 33.50 13.26 3.39
N VAL A 718 34.20 12.16 3.69
CA VAL A 718 35.61 12.00 3.34
C VAL A 718 35.93 10.54 3.00
N TRP A 719 36.70 10.33 1.93
CA TRP A 719 37.31 9.05 1.61
C TRP A 719 38.73 9.00 2.18
N VAL A 720 38.96 8.08 3.11
CA VAL A 720 40.27 7.80 3.72
C VAL A 720 40.92 6.66 2.92
N ARG A 721 41.96 6.96 2.14
CA ARG A 721 42.64 5.98 1.28
C ARG A 721 44.01 5.60 1.83
N ALA A 722 44.26 4.30 1.94
CA ALA A 722 45.52 3.73 2.41
C ALA A 722 45.93 2.49 1.60
N VAL A 723 47.24 2.32 1.36
CA VAL A 723 47.78 1.10 0.74
C VAL A 723 47.92 0.02 1.82
N ILE A 724 47.19 -1.07 1.70
CA ILE A 724 47.25 -2.21 2.64
C ILE A 724 47.82 -3.45 1.98
N ARG A 725 48.41 -4.34 2.79
CA ARG A 725 48.78 -5.69 2.37
C ARG A 725 47.73 -6.70 2.82
N ILE A 726 47.13 -7.39 1.85
CA ILE A 726 46.26 -8.55 2.10
C ILE A 726 47.15 -9.79 2.26
N ASP A 727 47.05 -10.43 3.42
CA ASP A 727 47.83 -11.59 3.83
C ASP A 727 46.90 -12.67 4.44
N PRO A 728 46.90 -13.93 3.95
CA PRO A 728 46.14 -15.02 4.56
C PRO A 728 46.48 -15.28 6.04
N ALA A 729 47.71 -14.98 6.47
CA ALA A 729 48.15 -15.22 7.85
C ALA A 729 47.75 -14.09 8.82
N ASN A 730 47.58 -12.86 8.32
CA ASN A 730 47.39 -11.67 9.14
C ASN A 730 46.21 -10.85 8.62
N PRO A 731 45.02 -10.90 9.28
CA PRO A 731 43.87 -10.09 8.91
C PRO A 731 44.15 -8.59 9.00
N VAL A 732 43.60 -7.82 8.06
CA VAL A 732 43.65 -6.36 8.13
C VAL A 732 42.56 -5.88 9.08
N THR A 733 42.91 -5.04 10.04
CA THR A 733 41.97 -4.51 11.04
C THR A 733 41.85 -3.00 10.90
N VAL A 734 40.62 -2.51 10.79
CA VAL A 734 40.27 -1.09 10.87
C VAL A 734 39.54 -0.87 12.18
N ALA A 735 40.18 -0.19 13.13
CA ALA A 735 39.57 0.18 14.41
C ALA A 735 39.22 1.67 14.39
N VAL A 736 37.98 1.99 14.77
CA VAL A 736 37.45 3.35 14.80
C VAL A 736 37.03 3.67 16.21
N ARG A 737 37.53 4.78 16.73
CA ARG A 737 37.29 5.25 18.09
C ARG A 737 36.68 6.63 18.08
N GLN A 738 35.49 6.74 18.62
CA GLN A 738 34.79 8.01 18.83
C GLN A 738 35.66 8.95 19.70
N THR A 739 35.82 10.18 19.24
CA THR A 739 36.46 11.27 20.01
C THR A 739 35.50 12.44 20.26
N GLY A 740 34.37 12.48 19.55
CA GLY A 740 33.37 13.55 19.61
C GLY A 740 32.11 13.20 20.43
N PRO A 741 31.04 14.02 20.31
CA PRO A 741 29.84 13.92 21.15
C PRO A 741 28.93 12.71 20.84
N ASP A 742 29.09 12.07 19.68
CA ASP A 742 28.25 10.95 19.21
C ASP A 742 29.10 9.93 18.43
N THR A 743 28.51 8.78 18.03
CA THR A 743 29.22 7.58 17.55
C THR A 743 30.14 7.80 16.33
N ALA A 744 31.03 6.84 16.08
CA ALA A 744 31.77 6.79 14.82
C ALA A 744 30.86 6.62 13.58
N VAL A 745 31.29 7.05 12.40
CA VAL A 745 30.46 7.15 11.17
C VAL A 745 31.14 6.64 9.88
N VAL A 746 31.65 5.42 9.92
CA VAL A 746 32.17 4.75 8.70
C VAL A 746 31.03 4.11 7.92
N SER A 747 30.84 4.53 6.66
CA SER A 747 29.70 4.14 5.82
C SER A 747 30.03 3.11 4.74
N ALA A 748 31.27 3.08 4.26
CA ALA A 748 31.67 2.12 3.22
C ALA A 748 33.16 1.81 3.24
N MET A 749 33.51 0.70 2.60
CA MET A 749 34.86 0.36 2.20
C MET A 749 34.91 -0.01 0.71
N ALA A 750 36.02 0.32 0.06
CA ALA A 750 36.25 0.07 -1.36
C ALA A 750 37.69 -0.41 -1.59
N PHE A 751 37.85 -1.31 -2.55
CA PHE A 751 39.12 -1.93 -2.93
C PHE A 751 39.48 -1.55 -4.37
N ASP A 752 40.68 -1.00 -4.54
CA ASP A 752 41.24 -0.66 -5.83
C ASP A 752 42.64 -1.26 -6.00
N PRO A 753 43.03 -1.64 -7.23
CA PRO A 753 44.38 -2.12 -7.49
C PRO A 753 45.38 -0.96 -7.45
N ILE A 754 46.64 -1.30 -7.23
CA ILE A 754 47.76 -0.35 -7.29
C ILE A 754 48.27 -0.32 -8.74
N SER A 755 48.50 0.87 -9.28
CA SER A 755 49.09 1.02 -10.62
C SER A 755 50.47 0.35 -10.68
N PRO A 756 50.76 -0.48 -11.70
CA PRO A 756 52.10 -1.06 -11.89
C PRO A 756 53.11 0.07 -12.09
N GLY A 757 54.11 0.18 -11.20
CA GLY A 757 55.12 1.23 -11.22
C GLY A 757 55.12 2.17 -10.00
N ILE A 758 54.11 2.08 -9.13
CA ILE A 758 54.03 2.79 -7.84
C ILE A 758 54.34 1.83 -6.65
N ALA A 759 54.89 0.65 -6.95
CA ALA A 759 55.32 -0.31 -5.93
C ALA A 759 56.54 0.25 -5.17
N GLY A 760 56.28 1.06 -4.15
CA GLY A 760 57.29 1.65 -3.27
C GLY A 760 57.10 3.11 -2.86
N SER A 761 56.10 3.85 -3.37
CA SER A 761 55.92 5.27 -2.98
C SER A 761 54.86 5.43 -1.88
N SER A 762 55.26 6.05 -0.76
CA SER A 762 54.51 6.35 0.48
C SER A 762 53.22 5.54 0.77
N ARG A 763 53.27 4.70 1.81
CA ARG A 763 52.08 4.08 2.47
C ARG A 763 51.24 5.08 3.28
N GLU A 764 51.40 6.36 2.96
CA GLU A 764 50.74 7.48 3.62
C GLU A 764 49.25 7.45 3.35
N VAL A 765 48.47 7.84 4.36
CA VAL A 765 47.02 7.93 4.25
C VAL A 765 46.66 9.22 3.54
N ARG A 766 45.81 9.14 2.52
CA ARG A 766 45.31 10.29 1.77
C ARG A 766 43.83 10.50 2.05
N LEU A 767 43.43 11.77 2.17
CA LEU A 767 42.04 12.16 2.35
C LEU A 767 41.52 12.77 1.04
N ASP A 768 40.38 12.28 0.56
CA ASP A 768 39.64 12.87 -0.55
C ASP A 768 38.28 13.38 -0.07
N ARG A 769 38.08 14.69 -0.20
CA ARG A 769 36.86 15.41 0.20
C ARG A 769 36.02 15.86 -1.01
N HIS A 770 36.52 15.62 -2.23
CA HIS A 770 35.89 16.09 -3.46
C HIS A 770 34.95 15.04 -4.06
N THR A 771 35.31 13.75 -3.97
CA THR A 771 34.49 12.68 -4.56
C THR A 771 33.13 12.51 -3.87
N ARG A 772 33.04 12.79 -2.56
CA ARG A 772 31.79 12.68 -1.79
C ARG A 772 31.12 11.32 -2.04
N GLY A 773 29.79 11.26 -2.21
CA GLY A 773 29.07 10.03 -2.57
C GLY A 773 29.15 9.63 -4.05
N GLU A 774 29.85 10.37 -4.91
CA GLU A 774 30.06 10.06 -6.35
C GLU A 774 31.28 9.15 -6.56
N TRP A 775 31.26 7.98 -5.96
CA TRP A 775 32.37 7.03 -5.97
C TRP A 775 32.48 6.11 -7.21
N PRO A 776 31.40 5.74 -7.96
CA PRO A 776 31.54 4.80 -9.07
C PRO A 776 32.48 5.33 -10.15
N GLY A 777 33.42 4.50 -10.58
CA GLY A 777 34.49 4.89 -11.53
C GLY A 777 35.72 5.53 -10.89
N THR A 778 35.64 5.94 -9.61
CA THR A 778 36.76 6.51 -8.84
C THR A 778 37.30 5.54 -7.78
N TYR A 779 36.40 4.81 -7.12
CA TYR A 779 36.69 3.83 -6.08
C TYR A 779 36.01 2.48 -6.38
N GLY A 780 36.51 1.41 -5.75
CA GLY A 780 35.87 0.10 -5.71
C GLY A 780 35.91 -0.69 -7.01
N ARG A 781 36.95 -0.47 -7.84
CA ARG A 781 37.14 -1.17 -9.12
C ARG A 781 37.29 -2.68 -8.95
N ASP A 782 38.01 -3.11 -7.92
CA ASP A 782 38.18 -4.54 -7.60
C ASP A 782 37.03 -5.06 -6.73
N GLY A 783 36.44 -4.20 -5.88
CA GLY A 783 35.26 -4.53 -5.07
C GLY A 783 34.92 -3.47 -4.01
N TYR A 784 33.79 -3.62 -3.33
CA TYR A 784 33.28 -2.69 -2.31
C TYR A 784 32.38 -3.38 -1.28
N ALA A 785 32.15 -2.73 -0.15
CA ALA A 785 31.10 -3.04 0.80
C ALA A 785 30.54 -1.75 1.42
N PHE A 786 29.21 -1.62 1.43
CA PHE A 786 28.48 -0.52 2.05
C PHE A 786 27.78 -1.02 3.29
N PHE A 787 28.07 -0.40 4.42
CA PHE A 787 27.58 -0.84 5.71
C PHE A 787 26.14 -0.38 5.90
N GLY A 788 25.24 -1.30 6.24
CA GLY A 788 23.83 -1.00 6.47
C GLY A 788 23.13 -0.33 5.28
N PHE A 789 23.54 -0.60 4.05
CA PHE A 789 23.04 0.11 2.87
C PHE A 789 21.60 -0.29 2.47
N ARG A 790 21.24 -1.56 2.68
CA ARG A 790 19.89 -2.10 2.42
C ARG A 790 19.09 -2.23 3.72
N SER A 791 17.75 -2.14 3.61
CA SER A 791 16.83 -2.15 4.75
C SER A 791 17.15 -3.26 5.76
N PHE A 792 17.10 -2.92 7.06
CA PHE A 792 17.41 -3.81 8.20
C PHE A 792 18.89 -4.22 8.36
N ASN A 793 19.81 -3.25 8.30
CA ASN A 793 21.24 -3.46 8.65
C ASN A 793 21.94 -4.50 7.77
N ILE A 794 21.52 -4.60 6.50
CA ILE A 794 22.11 -5.49 5.52
C ILE A 794 23.11 -4.71 4.68
N ASP A 795 24.34 -5.19 4.66
CA ASP A 795 25.41 -4.59 3.87
C ASP A 795 25.22 -4.91 2.37
N GLN A 796 25.57 -3.98 1.49
CA GLN A 796 25.67 -4.24 0.04
C GLN A 796 27.14 -4.37 -0.32
N ALA A 797 27.57 -5.56 -0.72
CA ALA A 797 28.96 -5.84 -0.99
C ALA A 797 29.17 -6.64 -2.27
N LYS A 798 30.23 -6.29 -2.99
CA LYS A 798 30.83 -7.06 -4.08
C LYS A 798 32.31 -7.17 -3.77
N LEU A 799 32.70 -8.23 -3.06
CA LEU A 799 34.08 -8.38 -2.60
C LEU A 799 35.00 -8.85 -3.73
N PRO A 800 36.26 -8.40 -3.75
CA PRO A 800 37.23 -8.86 -4.73
C PRO A 800 37.61 -10.33 -4.50
N PRO A 801 38.10 -11.06 -5.53
CA PRO A 801 38.44 -12.48 -5.42
C PRO A 801 39.51 -12.84 -4.37
N TYR A 802 40.27 -11.86 -3.88
CA TYR A 802 41.32 -12.04 -2.87
C TYR A 802 40.85 -11.78 -1.43
N VAL A 803 39.60 -11.36 -1.22
CA VAL A 803 38.99 -11.15 0.11
C VAL A 803 37.92 -12.22 0.33
N LYS A 804 38.10 -13.05 1.36
CA LYS A 804 37.15 -14.10 1.77
C LYS A 804 35.88 -13.53 2.38
N GLY A 805 36.05 -12.47 3.15
CA GLY A 805 34.96 -11.82 3.87
C GLY A 805 35.50 -10.75 4.82
N TYR A 806 34.58 -10.07 5.47
CA TYR A 806 34.87 -9.15 6.56
C TYR A 806 33.94 -9.45 7.73
N GLU A 807 34.44 -9.21 8.94
CA GLU A 807 33.69 -9.34 10.18
C GLU A 807 33.61 -7.97 10.86
N LEU A 808 32.42 -7.60 11.31
CA LEU A 808 32.19 -6.40 12.09
C LEU A 808 32.07 -6.81 13.56
N ARG A 809 32.94 -6.29 14.43
CA ARG A 809 32.94 -6.64 15.86
C ARG A 809 32.63 -5.45 16.76
N HIS A 810 31.93 -5.75 17.87
CA HIS A 810 31.68 -4.86 19.00
C HIS A 810 32.13 -5.50 20.34
N VAL A 811 32.45 -4.67 21.33
CA VAL A 811 32.71 -5.07 22.73
C VAL A 811 31.39 -5.01 23.52
N GLY A 812 30.53 -6.03 23.39
CA GLY A 812 29.24 -6.13 24.12
C GLY A 812 28.09 -6.61 23.24
N ASP A 813 27.37 -7.63 23.69
CA ASP A 813 26.49 -8.50 22.89
C ASP A 813 25.21 -7.81 22.36
N ARG A 814 25.02 -7.79 21.03
CA ARG A 814 23.75 -7.83 20.27
C ARG A 814 24.04 -7.90 18.76
N GLU A 815 23.39 -8.84 18.08
CA GLU A 815 23.57 -9.18 16.67
C GLU A 815 23.34 -7.96 15.74
N HIS A 816 24.35 -7.65 14.91
CA HIS A 816 24.43 -6.62 13.83
C HIS A 816 24.85 -5.19 14.24
N PRO A 817 26.10 -4.76 13.95
CA PRO A 817 26.67 -3.47 14.33
C PRO A 817 26.50 -2.33 13.30
N THR A 818 25.62 -2.47 12.32
CA THR A 818 25.37 -1.42 11.31
C THR A 818 24.04 -0.73 11.56
N ILE A 819 23.94 0.55 11.23
CA ILE A 819 22.67 1.28 11.17
C ILE A 819 22.47 1.78 9.76
N HIS A 820 21.33 1.40 9.20
CA HIS A 820 20.81 2.02 7.99
C HIS A 820 20.18 3.38 8.33
N VAL A 821 20.63 4.43 7.65
CA VAL A 821 20.00 5.75 7.71
C VAL A 821 19.35 6.06 6.38
N GLU A 822 18.03 6.19 6.42
CA GLU A 822 17.26 6.65 5.29
C GLU A 822 17.64 8.11 5.01
N VAL A 823 18.47 8.31 3.98
CA VAL A 823 18.66 9.64 3.40
C VAL A 823 17.30 10.04 2.86
N PRO A 824 16.87 11.31 3.01
CA PRO A 824 15.59 11.79 2.48
C PRO A 824 15.38 11.66 0.97
N GLU A 825 16.20 10.89 0.25
CA GLU A 825 16.18 10.70 -1.19
C GLU A 825 14.75 10.52 -1.69
N ASP A 826 14.03 9.50 -1.21
CA ASP A 826 12.69 9.19 -1.71
C ASP A 826 11.70 10.35 -1.54
N ASP A 827 11.76 11.09 -0.44
CA ASP A 827 10.91 12.26 -0.22
C ASP A 827 11.37 13.48 -1.06
N LEU A 828 12.68 13.65 -1.23
CA LEU A 828 13.27 14.73 -2.02
C LEU A 828 12.97 14.55 -3.51
N LEU A 829 12.99 13.31 -4.00
CA LEU A 829 12.61 12.96 -5.37
C LEU A 829 11.14 13.29 -5.66
N ASP A 830 10.29 13.33 -4.65
CA ASP A 830 8.89 13.73 -4.80
C ASP A 830 8.71 15.25 -4.92
N THR A 831 9.74 16.09 -4.72
CA THR A 831 9.64 17.57 -4.71
C THR A 831 8.88 18.11 -5.93
N ALA A 832 9.28 17.69 -7.13
CA ALA A 832 8.61 18.11 -8.37
C ALA A 832 7.15 17.60 -8.41
N MET A 833 6.88 16.38 -7.98
CA MET A 833 5.51 15.85 -7.95
C MET A 833 4.63 16.55 -6.92
N LEU A 834 5.21 17.00 -5.81
CA LEU A 834 4.54 17.76 -4.76
C LEU A 834 4.17 19.16 -5.26
N TYR A 835 5.04 19.85 -5.98
CA TYR A 835 4.85 21.29 -6.24
C TYR A 835 4.74 21.70 -7.70
N ALA A 836 5.12 20.85 -8.64
CA ALA A 836 5.02 21.14 -10.07
C ALA A 836 3.78 20.43 -10.67
N PRO A 837 2.78 21.18 -11.17
CA PRO A 837 1.62 20.62 -11.86
C PRO A 837 1.94 19.58 -12.94
N PRO A 838 2.97 19.76 -13.80
CA PRO A 838 3.30 18.82 -14.87
C PRO A 838 3.65 17.41 -14.41
N PHE A 839 4.08 17.24 -13.15
CA PHE A 839 4.47 15.95 -12.57
C PHE A 839 3.45 15.42 -11.56
N SER A 840 2.29 16.07 -11.39
CA SER A 840 1.33 15.69 -10.36
C SER A 840 0.76 14.28 -10.53
N PRO A 841 0.52 13.54 -9.43
CA PRO A 841 -0.12 12.22 -9.46
C PRO A 841 -1.51 12.20 -10.10
N ILE A 842 -2.30 13.29 -9.98
CA ILE A 842 -3.61 13.38 -10.66
C ILE A 842 -3.44 13.32 -12.16
N LEU A 843 -2.55 14.13 -12.75
CA LEU A 843 -2.33 14.12 -14.20
C LEU A 843 -1.66 12.81 -14.65
N GLY A 844 -0.73 12.29 -13.85
CA GLY A 844 -0.09 10.99 -14.08
C GLY A 844 -1.11 9.85 -14.18
N ASN A 845 -2.02 9.76 -13.22
CA ASN A 845 -3.06 8.73 -13.24
C ASN A 845 -4.09 8.97 -14.34
N ILE A 846 -4.45 10.22 -14.68
CA ILE A 846 -5.30 10.53 -15.84
C ILE A 846 -4.64 10.04 -17.13
N TRP A 847 -3.34 10.26 -17.30
CA TRP A 847 -2.58 9.82 -18.47
C TRP A 847 -2.58 8.29 -18.59
N LEU A 848 -2.26 7.58 -17.50
CA LEU A 848 -2.27 6.12 -17.49
C LEU A 848 -3.67 5.52 -17.68
N LEU A 849 -4.70 6.10 -17.04
CA LEU A 849 -6.09 5.69 -17.23
C LEU A 849 -6.57 5.96 -18.66
N GLY A 850 -6.15 7.07 -19.27
CA GLY A 850 -6.41 7.35 -20.68
C GLY A 850 -5.84 6.25 -21.58
N ALA A 851 -4.63 5.77 -21.30
CA ALA A 851 -4.03 4.66 -22.01
C ALA A 851 -4.77 3.32 -21.75
N ASP A 852 -5.24 3.08 -20.52
CA ASP A 852 -6.07 1.90 -20.21
C ASP A 852 -7.38 1.87 -20.97
N VAL A 853 -8.05 3.03 -21.13
CA VAL A 853 -9.32 3.09 -21.87
C VAL A 853 -9.12 2.53 -23.28
N PHE A 854 -8.07 2.93 -24.00
CA PHE A 854 -7.78 2.37 -25.32
C PHE A 854 -7.35 0.90 -25.24
N HIS A 855 -6.53 0.53 -24.25
CA HIS A 855 -6.04 -0.84 -24.07
C HIS A 855 -7.15 -1.85 -23.75
N LEU A 856 -8.20 -1.41 -23.05
CA LEU A 856 -9.35 -2.23 -22.63
C LEU A 856 -10.47 -2.21 -23.67
N VAL A 857 -10.81 -1.04 -24.23
CA VAL A 857 -11.97 -0.87 -25.12
C VAL A 857 -11.62 -1.20 -26.58
N ILE A 858 -10.41 -0.90 -27.04
CA ILE A 858 -9.96 -1.13 -28.43
C ILE A 858 -8.62 -1.87 -28.43
N PRO A 859 -8.54 -3.09 -27.87
CA PRO A 859 -7.28 -3.83 -27.73
C PRO A 859 -6.62 -4.19 -29.07
N SER A 860 -7.36 -4.15 -30.18
CA SER A 860 -6.83 -4.41 -31.53
C SER A 860 -6.04 -3.25 -32.14
N ARG A 861 -5.98 -2.10 -31.45
CA ARG A 861 -5.28 -0.88 -31.91
C ARG A 861 -4.27 -0.42 -30.86
N PRO A 862 -3.18 -1.19 -30.64
CA PRO A 862 -2.16 -0.85 -29.65
C PRO A 862 -1.44 0.46 -29.97
N ASP A 863 -1.48 0.91 -31.22
CA ASP A 863 -0.98 2.21 -31.66
C ASP A 863 -1.66 3.39 -30.93
N PHE A 864 -2.95 3.28 -30.58
CA PHE A 864 -3.61 4.31 -29.78
C PHE A 864 -3.11 4.34 -28.34
N THR A 865 -2.99 3.18 -27.68
CA THR A 865 -2.42 3.07 -26.33
C THR A 865 -1.00 3.62 -26.31
N GLN A 866 -0.15 3.20 -27.25
CA GLN A 866 1.21 3.68 -27.38
C GLN A 866 1.26 5.19 -27.66
N GLY A 867 0.39 5.70 -28.53
CA GLY A 867 0.29 7.14 -28.83
C GLY A 867 -0.03 8.00 -27.60
N VAL A 868 -0.85 7.49 -26.67
CA VAL A 868 -1.10 8.15 -25.38
C VAL A 868 0.15 8.04 -24.48
N LEU A 869 0.75 6.86 -24.36
CA LEU A 869 1.95 6.65 -23.52
C LEU A 869 3.16 7.47 -23.99
N LEU A 870 3.27 7.82 -25.27
CA LEU A 870 4.32 8.70 -25.78
C LEU A 870 4.13 10.19 -25.47
N ARG A 871 2.99 10.59 -24.86
CA ARG A 871 2.64 11.98 -24.54
C ARG A 871 2.32 12.16 -23.06
N PRO A 872 3.33 12.00 -22.16
CA PRO A 872 3.14 12.10 -20.73
C PRO A 872 2.76 13.52 -20.30
N PRO A 873 2.22 13.71 -19.08
CA PRO A 873 1.72 15.02 -18.62
C PRO A 873 2.72 16.17 -18.76
N TRP A 874 4.01 15.95 -18.43
CA TRP A 874 5.02 17.00 -18.51
C TRP A 874 5.29 17.49 -19.94
N SER A 875 5.06 16.65 -20.96
CA SER A 875 5.16 17.06 -22.36
C SER A 875 4.09 18.09 -22.75
N TRP A 876 2.91 18.08 -22.11
CA TRP A 876 1.83 19.04 -22.35
C TRP A 876 2.21 20.46 -21.89
N PHE A 877 3.21 20.56 -21.02
CA PHE A 877 3.77 21.81 -20.52
C PHE A 877 5.10 22.19 -21.20
N GLY A 878 5.48 21.49 -22.28
CA GLY A 878 6.71 21.77 -23.03
C GLY A 878 8.00 21.36 -22.31
N ILE A 879 7.92 20.48 -21.31
CA ILE A 879 9.09 19.99 -20.57
C ILE A 879 9.66 18.77 -21.29
N SER A 880 10.90 18.89 -21.75
CA SER A 880 11.65 17.79 -22.36
C SER A 880 12.35 16.95 -21.28
N ALA A 881 11.62 15.97 -20.74
CA ALA A 881 12.16 14.93 -19.86
C ALA A 881 12.02 13.55 -20.53
N PRO A 882 12.96 12.61 -20.30
CA PRO A 882 12.89 11.29 -20.92
C PRO A 882 11.64 10.53 -20.50
N LEU A 883 11.16 9.67 -21.40
CA LEU A 883 10.10 8.73 -21.08
C LEU A 883 10.65 7.63 -20.16
N PRO A 884 9.83 7.11 -19.23
CA PRO A 884 10.12 5.84 -18.59
C PRO A 884 10.42 4.76 -19.65
N PRO A 885 11.31 3.79 -19.38
CA PRO A 885 11.62 2.72 -20.35
C PRO A 885 10.41 1.87 -20.72
N HIS A 886 9.54 1.59 -19.74
CA HIS A 886 8.36 0.74 -19.88
C HIS A 886 7.10 1.40 -19.27
N PRO A 887 6.57 2.48 -19.87
CA PRO A 887 5.39 3.17 -19.34
C PRO A 887 4.13 2.28 -19.39
N GLU A 888 4.12 1.25 -20.23
CA GLU A 888 3.07 0.23 -20.30
C GLU A 888 2.95 -0.62 -19.03
N TYR A 889 3.99 -0.71 -18.20
CA TYR A 889 3.88 -1.33 -16.86
C TYR A 889 3.04 -0.49 -15.91
N GLY A 890 2.71 0.75 -16.29
CA GLY A 890 1.72 1.62 -15.65
C GLY A 890 0.26 1.23 -15.94
N LEU A 891 -0.01 0.30 -16.87
CA LEU A 891 -1.37 -0.10 -17.26
C LEU A 891 -1.98 -1.11 -16.27
N GLY A 892 -3.31 -1.25 -16.33
CA GLY A 892 -4.09 -2.13 -15.47
C GLY A 892 -4.90 -1.38 -14.41
N LEU A 893 -6.03 -1.97 -14.03
CA LEU A 893 -6.93 -1.45 -12.99
C LEU A 893 -6.63 -2.11 -11.65
N ASP A 894 -6.46 -1.30 -10.62
CA ASP A 894 -6.12 -1.74 -9.27
C ASP A 894 -7.39 -2.11 -8.47
N PHE A 895 -8.09 -3.15 -8.91
CA PHE A 895 -9.23 -3.72 -8.20
C PHE A 895 -8.99 -5.20 -7.92
N TRP A 896 -9.46 -5.70 -6.79
CA TRP A 896 -9.33 -7.12 -6.45
C TRP A 896 -9.94 -8.07 -7.49
N PRO A 897 -11.05 -7.75 -8.21
CA PRO A 897 -11.53 -8.61 -9.28
C PRO A 897 -10.55 -8.68 -10.45
N SER A 898 -9.90 -7.56 -10.77
CA SER A 898 -8.83 -7.52 -11.77
C SER A 898 -7.67 -8.41 -11.34
N MET A 899 -7.29 -8.39 -10.06
CA MET A 899 -6.24 -9.26 -9.52
C MET A 899 -6.62 -10.74 -9.49
N ILE A 900 -7.86 -11.06 -9.13
CA ILE A 900 -8.35 -12.44 -9.20
C ILE A 900 -8.33 -12.92 -10.65
N TRP A 901 -8.76 -12.07 -11.59
CA TRP A 901 -8.66 -12.38 -13.01
C TRP A 901 -7.21 -12.59 -13.45
N THR A 902 -6.28 -11.70 -13.09
CA THR A 902 -4.87 -11.86 -13.47
C THR A 902 -4.20 -13.07 -12.83
N SER A 903 -4.60 -13.45 -11.62
CA SER A 903 -3.94 -14.53 -10.86
C SER A 903 -4.61 -15.90 -11.00
N HIS A 904 -5.90 -15.95 -11.31
CA HIS A 904 -6.71 -17.18 -11.31
C HIS A 904 -7.60 -17.32 -12.55
N ALA A 905 -7.26 -16.68 -13.69
CA ALA A 905 -8.01 -16.82 -14.94
C ALA A 905 -8.24 -18.28 -15.35
N SER A 906 -7.29 -19.17 -15.05
CA SER A 906 -7.39 -20.60 -15.33
C SER A 906 -8.38 -21.35 -14.43
N HIS A 907 -8.84 -20.75 -13.33
CA HIS A 907 -9.73 -21.38 -12.35
C HIS A 907 -11.14 -20.79 -12.44
N THR A 908 -11.94 -21.35 -13.37
CA THR A 908 -13.32 -20.86 -13.65
C THR A 908 -14.17 -20.74 -12.39
N GLY A 909 -14.06 -21.67 -11.42
CA GLY A 909 -14.80 -21.61 -10.16
C GLY A 909 -14.52 -20.35 -9.35
N VAL A 910 -13.26 -19.94 -9.22
CA VAL A 910 -12.84 -18.74 -8.48
C VAL A 910 -13.37 -17.48 -9.19
N VAL A 911 -13.27 -17.43 -10.52
CA VAL A 911 -13.76 -16.32 -11.34
C VAL A 911 -15.29 -16.18 -11.22
N VAL A 912 -16.03 -17.29 -11.29
CA VAL A 912 -17.50 -17.29 -11.17
C VAL A 912 -17.94 -16.83 -9.78
N VAL A 913 -17.34 -17.35 -8.70
CA VAL A 913 -17.64 -16.91 -7.33
C VAL A 913 -17.38 -15.41 -7.18
N SER A 914 -16.26 -14.92 -7.71
CA SER A 914 -15.94 -13.49 -7.70
C SER A 914 -16.99 -12.66 -8.43
N GLY A 915 -17.46 -13.13 -9.59
CA GLY A 915 -18.57 -12.51 -10.33
C GLY A 915 -19.88 -12.47 -9.54
N ILE A 916 -20.23 -13.55 -8.83
CA ILE A 916 -21.43 -13.61 -7.97
C ILE A 916 -21.34 -12.60 -6.83
N VAL A 917 -20.18 -12.49 -6.18
CA VAL A 917 -19.94 -11.50 -5.11
C VAL A 917 -20.15 -10.08 -5.65
N LEU A 918 -19.59 -9.75 -6.81
CA LEU A 918 -19.76 -8.44 -7.44
C LEU A 918 -21.22 -8.13 -7.78
N LEU A 919 -21.95 -9.10 -8.34
CA LEU A 919 -23.39 -8.94 -8.61
C LEU A 919 -24.18 -8.72 -7.32
N GLY A 920 -23.86 -9.45 -6.25
CA GLY A 920 -24.47 -9.25 -4.93
C GLY A 920 -24.26 -7.84 -4.39
N LEU A 921 -23.04 -7.30 -4.50
CA LEU A 921 -22.73 -5.92 -4.09
C LEU A 921 -23.51 -4.88 -4.92
N GLN A 922 -23.66 -5.09 -6.22
CA GLN A 922 -24.47 -4.22 -7.08
C GLN A 922 -25.95 -4.25 -6.68
N VAL A 923 -26.51 -5.43 -6.37
CA VAL A 923 -27.88 -5.58 -5.88
C VAL A 923 -28.08 -4.82 -4.56
N VAL A 924 -27.10 -4.87 -3.65
CA VAL A 924 -27.13 -4.08 -2.40
C VAL A 924 -27.21 -2.58 -2.70
N ILE A 925 -26.37 -2.07 -3.62
CA ILE A 925 -26.36 -0.66 -4.02
C ILE A 925 -27.72 -0.24 -4.59
N LEU A 926 -28.28 -1.03 -5.52
CA LEU A 926 -29.57 -0.73 -6.16
C LEU A 926 -30.72 -0.75 -5.14
N THR A 927 -30.75 -1.77 -4.29
CA THR A 927 -31.81 -1.94 -3.27
C THR A 927 -31.77 -0.82 -2.23
N CYS A 928 -30.58 -0.50 -1.70
CA CYS A 928 -30.41 0.56 -0.71
C CYS A 928 -30.69 1.94 -1.31
N THR A 929 -30.30 2.19 -2.57
CA THR A 929 -30.62 3.42 -3.29
C THR A 929 -32.12 3.58 -3.47
N ASN A 930 -32.83 2.53 -3.90
CA ASN A 930 -34.29 2.55 -4.04
C ASN A 930 -34.99 2.85 -2.71
N GLN A 931 -34.58 2.18 -1.62
CA GLN A 931 -35.12 2.46 -0.29
C GLN A 931 -34.81 3.89 0.18
N LEU A 932 -33.64 4.42 -0.16
CA LEU A 932 -33.27 5.80 0.18
C LEU A 932 -34.15 6.82 -0.56
N LEU A 933 -34.38 6.60 -1.87
CA LEU A 933 -35.24 7.46 -2.69
C LEU A 933 -36.69 7.43 -2.19
N LYS A 934 -37.23 6.25 -1.83
CA LYS A 934 -38.56 6.13 -1.21
C LYS A 934 -38.66 6.92 0.09
N ALA A 935 -37.71 6.72 1.00
CA ALA A 935 -37.69 7.42 2.28
C ALA A 935 -37.58 8.95 2.11
N LEU A 936 -36.86 9.44 1.09
CA LEU A 936 -36.77 10.86 0.77
C LEU A 936 -38.10 11.39 0.22
N SER A 937 -38.77 10.64 -0.66
CA SER A 937 -40.08 11.03 -1.20
C SER A 937 -41.17 11.11 -0.13
N GLU A 938 -41.18 10.17 0.82
CA GLU A 938 -42.11 10.17 1.96
C GLU A 938 -41.85 11.35 2.91
N ALA A 939 -40.58 11.70 3.12
CA ALA A 939 -40.20 12.86 3.93
C ALA A 939 -40.61 14.20 3.30
N ASP A 940 -40.58 14.31 1.97
CA ASP A 940 -41.04 15.51 1.24
C ASP A 940 -42.57 15.63 1.23
N ILE A 941 -43.31 14.51 1.13
CA ILE A 941 -44.79 14.50 1.20
C ILE A 941 -45.28 15.03 2.56
N HIS A 942 -44.64 14.63 3.66
CA HIS A 942 -44.99 15.13 4.99
C HIS A 942 -44.62 16.60 5.25
N GLN A 943 -43.74 17.22 4.44
CA GLN A 943 -43.46 18.66 4.51
C GLN A 943 -44.32 19.48 3.52
N GLY A 944 -44.96 18.83 2.54
CA GLY A 944 -45.72 19.45 1.45
C GLY A 944 -47.24 19.56 1.65
N ALA A 945 -47.81 19.12 2.77
CA ALA A 945 -49.25 19.20 3.03
C ALA A 945 -49.64 20.30 4.05
N PRO A 946 -49.77 21.57 3.64
CA PRO A 946 -50.62 22.52 4.33
C PRO A 946 -52.01 22.54 3.69
N GLY A 947 -53.00 21.93 4.36
CA GLY A 947 -54.42 22.18 4.12
C GLY A 947 -55.11 21.25 3.12
N SER A 948 -55.70 20.16 3.62
CA SER A 948 -56.96 19.64 3.04
C SER A 948 -57.81 18.83 4.03
N GLU A 949 -57.26 18.34 5.15
CA GLU A 949 -58.04 17.53 6.11
C GLU A 949 -58.84 18.34 7.16
N ALA A 950 -58.84 19.67 7.12
CA ALA A 950 -59.61 20.51 8.07
C ALA A 950 -60.96 21.01 7.53
N LYS A 951 -61.47 20.47 6.41
CA LYS A 951 -62.75 20.92 5.82
C LYS A 951 -63.87 19.88 5.78
N GLU A 952 -63.68 18.69 6.36
CA GLU A 952 -64.74 17.67 6.43
C GLU A 952 -65.23 17.34 7.85
N SER A 953 -64.73 17.99 8.91
CA SER A 953 -65.24 17.77 10.29
C SER A 953 -66.10 18.90 10.88
N GLU A 954 -66.47 19.92 10.09
CA GLU A 954 -67.28 21.06 10.54
C GLU A 954 -68.71 21.08 9.95
N ALA A 955 -69.19 19.93 9.46
CA ALA A 955 -70.55 19.78 8.91
C ALA A 955 -71.41 18.69 9.60
N SER A 956 -71.05 18.20 10.80
CA SER A 956 -71.85 17.15 11.49
C SER A 956 -72.08 17.32 12.99
N ILE A 957 -71.93 18.53 13.53
CA ILE A 957 -72.33 18.82 14.92
C ILE A 957 -73.39 19.91 14.90
N ASP A 958 -74.59 19.56 14.45
CA ASP A 958 -75.81 20.33 14.75
C ASP A 958 -77.07 19.47 14.62
N GLN A 959 -77.09 18.30 15.27
CA GLN A 959 -78.32 17.58 15.60
C GLN A 959 -78.12 16.73 16.85
N ALA A 960 -78.49 17.29 18.02
CA ALA A 960 -79.23 16.61 19.09
C ALA A 960 -78.99 17.32 20.43
N GLY A 961 -80.05 17.84 21.04
CA GLY A 961 -80.12 17.94 22.50
C GLY A 961 -80.48 19.29 23.10
N LEU A 962 -81.59 19.91 22.70
CA LEU A 962 -82.33 20.81 23.60
C LEU A 962 -83.82 20.51 23.51
N GLY A 963 -84.26 19.58 24.35
CA GLY A 963 -85.66 19.45 24.73
C GLY A 963 -85.91 20.19 26.03
N SER A 964 -86.74 21.22 25.99
CA SER A 964 -87.82 21.52 26.97
C SER A 964 -88.32 22.97 26.78
N GLU A 965 -89.57 23.07 26.30
CA GLU A 965 -90.70 23.95 26.70
C GLU A 965 -90.37 25.29 27.40
N ALA A 966 -91.00 26.45 27.13
CA ALA A 966 -92.38 26.74 26.77
C ALA A 966 -92.58 28.20 26.32
N ARG A 967 -93.62 28.40 25.49
CA ARG A 967 -94.58 29.53 25.39
C ARG A 967 -94.26 30.86 26.11
N ALA A 968 -94.14 31.93 25.32
CA ALA A 968 -95.02 33.12 25.30
C ALA A 968 -94.62 34.02 24.13
#